data_AF-A0A8H6LYN2-F1
#
_entry.id   AF-A0A8H6LYN2-F1
#
_cell.length_a   1.000
_cell.length_b   1.000
_cell.length_c   1.000
_cell.angle_alpha   90.00
_cell.angle_beta   90.00
_cell.angle_gamma   90.00
#
_symmetry.space_group_name_H-M   'P 1'
#
loop_
_entity.id
_entity.type
_entity.pdbx_description
1 polymer ?
#
loop_
_entity_poly.entity_id
_entity_poly.type
_entity_poly.pdbx_seq_one_letter_code
_entity_poly.pdbx_strand_id
1 'polypeptide(L)'
;MDPYLYYSFKWRQEVEVQERNLRALAKKPYTAKTVEVLLEQLRVDDIPNLNYSNEPHWPFKTAAALYALNGLNLVAHRCIDPASAISPSAKQATINRLLTSFDLIEGWAAYFASPAALTNPGRTESRNAFPQEMARHLLVLLNLDPSILQRFCSSTTSIDLALRIWTLTGGKGRDKSPYANIESESDGGCAIVRLMLHCVQKGGGLAAFIDRIGSREVGFPRRVALLTIQRLNAARWALEGRGRTKETVRAALVYLRDVIRIVDRLVADPLMQRAFEHHDYARKLAETLQGFVQALQALDPRQYANDLGICVTVMMRAILFRAQSNQPRNLALALEHGLMDTLISVLKVCQAWQEGPRNLAICISGLESYLPWPAVLGQLRPYYTSKTLLEAEKTAGHISEFLGRRWRIFNVALWEHFQAHDLWDRKVRLCDNLECQRAINRGDMAACPPISRECSGCSAFVYCGELCQREDWDARHSTECTSARIDSITRKAAPGAWYSPHQRAYHVAIIEYRFNCLLARCADPYVITRAYEAGTMTPPTFGAIALALLEQGGIKKSSRFFHLKASSVYGSEGPFLEIKQGQYPLRPLPCATELGYLQPRMDEYLKESGALKGEVELGNAAQEEDRRTVKYVECTFKLSESTEVHVMVKMRLHWDERRGVGRFLSVASMARFGGVQSDCGRQCT
;
A
#
# COMPACT_ATOMS: atom_id res chain seq x y z
N MET A 1 24.12 -0.31 61.46
CA MET A 1 23.29 -0.99 60.44
C MET A 1 23.55 -0.31 59.11
N ASP A 2 23.85 -1.07 58.06
CA ASP A 2 23.94 -0.53 56.70
C ASP A 2 22.59 0.11 56.34
N PRO A 3 22.52 1.43 56.02
CA PRO A 3 21.30 2.10 55.61
C PRO A 3 20.55 1.35 54.51
N TYR A 4 21.27 0.71 53.58
CA TYR A 4 20.65 -0.10 52.52
C TYR A 4 19.87 -1.29 53.05
N LEU A 5 20.36 -1.97 54.10
CA LEU A 5 19.66 -3.11 54.70
C LEU A 5 18.38 -2.66 55.43
N TYR A 6 18.43 -1.52 56.13
CA TYR A 6 17.25 -0.95 56.79
C TYR A 6 16.18 -0.53 55.78
N TYR A 7 16.57 0.17 54.71
CA TYR A 7 15.66 0.58 53.64
C TYR A 7 15.08 -0.62 52.89
N SER A 8 15.89 -1.65 52.61
CA SER A 8 15.45 -2.89 51.96
C SER A 8 14.41 -3.64 52.81
N PHE A 9 14.63 -3.74 54.13
CA PHE A 9 13.69 -4.42 55.03
C PHE A 9 12.34 -3.68 55.14
N LYS A 10 12.37 -2.37 55.42
CA LYS A 10 11.14 -1.56 55.51
C LYS A 10 10.38 -1.54 54.18
N TRP A 11 11.11 -1.52 53.07
CA TRP A 11 10.51 -1.58 51.73
C TRP A 11 9.77 -2.89 51.48
N ARG A 12 10.32 -4.03 51.89
CA ARG A 12 9.62 -5.34 51.79
C ARG A 12 8.32 -5.36 52.61
N GLN A 13 8.33 -4.83 53.83
CA GLN A 13 7.13 -4.76 54.66
C GLN A 13 6.03 -3.89 54.01
N GLU A 14 6.39 -2.74 53.46
CA GLU A 14 5.43 -1.87 52.77
C GLU A 14 4.90 -2.52 51.49
N VAL A 15 5.77 -3.16 50.70
CA VAL A 15 5.39 -3.98 49.54
C VAL A 15 4.36 -5.04 49.92
N GLU A 16 4.60 -5.81 50.97
CA GLU A 16 3.68 -6.85 51.45
C GLU A 16 2.32 -6.28 51.88
N VAL A 17 2.32 -5.14 52.57
CA VAL A 17 1.08 -4.45 52.97
C VAL A 17 0.30 -3.97 51.74
N GLN A 18 0.98 -3.36 50.76
CA GLN A 18 0.32 -2.88 49.56
C GLN A 18 -0.20 -4.03 48.68
N GLU A 19 0.54 -5.13 48.56
CA GLU A 19 0.04 -6.33 47.88
C GLU A 19 -1.19 -6.91 48.56
N ARG A 20 -1.21 -6.96 49.90
CA ARG A 20 -2.37 -7.39 50.67
C ARG A 20 -3.58 -6.47 50.40
N ASN A 21 -3.36 -5.16 50.32
CA ASN A 21 -4.39 -4.19 50.00
C ASN A 21 -4.92 -4.37 48.57
N LEU A 22 -4.06 -4.60 47.58
CA LEU A 22 -4.48 -4.89 46.20
C LEU A 22 -5.29 -6.19 46.11
N ARG A 23 -4.87 -7.25 46.81
CA ARG A 23 -5.64 -8.51 46.88
C ARG A 23 -7.00 -8.31 47.55
N ALA A 24 -7.08 -7.46 48.56
CA ALA A 24 -8.36 -7.12 49.20
C ALA A 24 -9.26 -6.31 48.26
N LEU A 25 -8.70 -5.35 47.54
CA LEU A 25 -9.39 -4.54 46.53
C LEU A 25 -9.94 -5.38 45.37
N ALA A 26 -9.24 -6.46 45.00
CA ALA A 26 -9.71 -7.39 43.98
C ALA A 26 -11.00 -8.12 44.38
N LYS A 27 -11.21 -8.35 45.69
CA LYS A 27 -12.31 -9.16 46.22
C LYS A 27 -13.53 -8.34 46.66
N LYS A 28 -13.34 -7.10 47.12
CA LYS A 28 -14.42 -6.27 47.69
C LYS A 28 -14.93 -5.23 46.70
N PRO A 29 -16.23 -4.88 46.67
CA PRO A 29 -16.69 -3.74 45.87
C PRO A 29 -15.88 -2.49 46.26
N TYR A 30 -15.41 -1.74 45.27
CA TYR A 30 -14.67 -0.51 45.52
C TYR A 30 -15.64 0.67 45.56
N THR A 31 -15.24 1.74 46.24
CA THR A 31 -16.01 3.00 46.30
C THR A 31 -15.26 4.11 45.56
N ALA A 32 -15.93 5.20 45.22
CA ALA A 32 -15.25 6.37 44.68
C ALA A 32 -14.09 6.81 45.60
N LYS A 33 -14.26 6.73 46.93
CA LYS A 33 -13.21 7.06 47.91
C LYS A 33 -11.96 6.18 47.76
N THR A 34 -12.12 4.94 47.33
CA THR A 34 -10.97 4.06 47.02
C THR A 34 -10.10 4.64 45.89
N VAL A 35 -10.72 5.22 44.86
CA VAL A 35 -10.00 5.87 43.75
C VAL A 35 -9.27 7.12 44.23
N GLU A 36 -9.92 7.94 45.07
CA GLU A 36 -9.28 9.10 45.71
C GLU A 36 -8.02 8.70 46.50
N VAL A 37 -8.12 7.68 47.35
CA VAL A 37 -6.99 7.22 48.18
C VAL A 37 -5.82 6.76 47.31
N LEU A 38 -6.09 6.09 46.18
CA LEU A 38 -5.06 5.69 45.23
C LEU A 38 -4.43 6.92 44.54
N LEU A 39 -5.25 7.89 44.11
CA LEU A 39 -4.77 9.12 43.49
C LEU A 39 -3.96 10.02 44.45
N GLU A 40 -4.30 10.03 45.74
CA GLU A 40 -3.57 10.76 46.80
C GLU A 40 -2.10 10.28 46.97
N GLN A 41 -1.80 9.06 46.49
CA GLN A 41 -0.43 8.52 46.46
C GLN A 41 0.37 8.96 45.22
N LEU A 42 -0.26 9.58 44.21
CA LEU A 42 0.37 10.03 42.97
C LEU A 42 0.69 11.53 43.01
N ARG A 43 1.49 11.97 43.97
CA ARG A 43 1.84 13.40 44.14
C ARG A 43 2.87 13.84 43.10
N VAL A 44 2.72 15.03 42.52
CA VAL A 44 3.67 15.59 41.54
C VAL A 44 5.04 15.80 42.15
N ASP A 45 5.07 16.39 43.36
CA ASP A 45 6.32 16.72 44.08
C ASP A 45 7.13 15.49 44.48
N ASP A 46 6.51 14.31 44.40
CA ASP A 46 7.14 13.03 44.70
C ASP A 46 7.74 12.35 43.46
N ILE A 47 7.48 12.86 42.24
CA ILE A 47 8.06 12.33 41.00
C ILE A 47 9.56 12.67 40.99
N PRO A 48 10.46 11.68 40.96
CA PRO A 48 11.89 11.97 41.02
C PRO A 48 12.36 12.75 39.80
N ASN A 49 13.20 13.77 40.04
CA ASN A 49 13.75 14.58 38.97
C ASN A 49 14.81 13.79 38.21
N LEU A 50 14.52 13.47 36.95
CA LEU A 50 15.38 12.66 36.07
C LEU A 50 16.76 13.26 35.80
N ASN A 51 16.95 14.56 36.06
CA ASN A 51 18.23 15.25 35.86
C ASN A 51 19.23 15.05 37.01
N TYR A 52 18.78 14.60 38.19
CA TYR A 52 19.64 14.41 39.36
C TYR A 52 19.91 12.91 39.59
N SER A 53 20.94 12.38 38.94
CA SER A 53 21.31 10.95 39.03
C SER A 53 21.79 10.50 40.41
N ASN A 54 22.05 11.44 41.33
CA ASN A 54 22.77 11.20 42.58
C ASN A 54 21.93 11.40 43.84
N GLU A 55 20.63 11.74 43.73
CA GLU A 55 19.79 11.78 44.92
C GLU A 55 19.58 10.35 45.45
N PRO A 56 19.90 10.07 46.74
CA PRO A 56 19.65 8.78 47.34
C PRO A 56 18.17 8.47 47.19
N HIS A 57 17.90 7.49 46.32
CA HIS A 57 16.59 7.11 45.84
C HIS A 57 15.59 7.03 47.00
N TRP A 58 14.36 7.53 46.82
CA TRP A 58 13.24 7.30 47.74
C TRP A 58 12.46 6.06 47.28
N PRO A 59 12.88 4.83 47.63
CA PRO A 59 12.21 3.61 47.21
C PRO A 59 10.76 3.52 47.71
N PHE A 60 10.43 4.18 48.82
CA PHE A 60 9.09 4.18 49.41
C PHE A 60 8.05 4.92 48.57
N LYS A 61 8.30 6.19 48.22
CA LYS A 61 7.38 7.00 47.40
C LYS A 61 7.17 6.38 46.02
N THR A 62 8.26 5.88 45.43
CA THR A 62 8.23 5.14 44.16
C THR A 62 7.40 3.85 44.26
N ALA A 63 7.53 3.10 45.36
CA ALA A 63 6.72 1.90 45.57
C ALA A 63 5.24 2.24 45.74
N ALA A 64 4.90 3.21 46.59
CA ALA A 64 3.53 3.66 46.81
C ALA A 64 2.85 4.09 45.50
N ALA A 65 3.53 4.88 44.67
CA ALA A 65 3.02 5.27 43.36
C ALA A 65 2.81 4.08 42.41
N LEU A 66 3.73 3.11 42.39
CA LEU A 66 3.57 1.89 41.59
C LEU A 66 2.36 1.06 42.05
N TYR A 67 2.17 0.90 43.36
CA TYR A 67 1.00 0.20 43.91
C TYR A 67 -0.30 0.96 43.65
N ALA A 68 -0.26 2.29 43.70
CA ALA A 68 -1.39 3.13 43.33
C ALA A 68 -1.78 2.93 41.86
N LEU A 69 -0.82 2.95 40.93
CA LEU A 69 -1.07 2.66 39.51
C LEU A 69 -1.65 1.25 39.30
N ASN A 70 -1.11 0.23 40.00
CA ASN A 70 -1.67 -1.12 40.00
C ASN A 70 -3.11 -1.16 40.53
N GLY A 71 -3.41 -0.41 41.59
CA GLY A 71 -4.75 -0.30 42.16
C GLY A 71 -5.73 0.37 41.22
N LEU A 72 -5.32 1.46 40.56
CA LEU A 72 -6.12 2.15 39.54
C LEU A 72 -6.41 1.23 38.35
N ASN A 73 -5.42 0.46 37.92
CA ASN A 73 -5.57 -0.54 36.87
C ASN A 73 -6.63 -1.59 37.24
N LEU A 74 -6.57 -2.12 38.47
CA LEU A 74 -7.55 -3.08 38.97
C LEU A 74 -8.97 -2.48 39.04
N VAL A 75 -9.10 -1.24 39.50
CA VAL A 75 -10.38 -0.52 39.51
C VAL A 75 -10.93 -0.38 38.09
N ALA A 76 -10.09 0.05 37.14
CA ALA A 76 -10.48 0.23 35.74
C ALA A 76 -10.90 -1.09 35.09
N HIS A 77 -10.18 -2.19 35.33
CA HIS A 77 -10.57 -3.53 34.88
C HIS A 77 -11.97 -3.91 35.35
N ARG A 78 -12.28 -3.68 36.64
CA ARG A 78 -13.63 -3.97 37.13
C ARG A 78 -14.68 -3.12 36.44
N CYS A 79 -14.42 -1.84 36.18
CA CYS A 79 -15.37 -0.98 35.46
C CYS A 79 -15.62 -1.41 34.00
N ILE A 80 -14.69 -2.13 33.40
CA ILE A 80 -14.82 -2.66 32.03
C ILE A 80 -15.55 -4.01 32.06
N ASP A 81 -15.29 -4.83 33.08
CA ASP A 81 -15.89 -6.14 33.23
C ASP A 81 -17.41 -6.04 33.47
N PRO A 82 -18.26 -6.53 32.54
CA PRO A 82 -19.70 -6.51 32.68
C PRO A 82 -20.20 -7.36 33.87
N ALA A 83 -19.41 -8.32 34.38
CA ALA A 83 -19.77 -9.15 35.52
C ALA A 83 -19.57 -8.44 36.87
N SER A 84 -18.88 -7.30 36.91
CA SER A 84 -18.42 -6.65 38.15
C SER A 84 -19.52 -6.01 39.02
N ALA A 85 -20.79 -6.00 38.58
CA ALA A 85 -21.94 -5.37 39.25
C ALA A 85 -21.73 -3.89 39.65
N ILE A 86 -20.80 -3.19 38.99
CA ILE A 86 -20.55 -1.77 39.26
C ILE A 86 -21.68 -0.92 38.69
N SER A 87 -22.27 -0.07 39.52
CA SER A 87 -23.30 0.86 39.06
C SER A 87 -22.75 1.84 38.01
N PRO A 88 -23.53 2.21 36.98
CA PRO A 88 -23.11 3.20 35.98
C PRO A 88 -22.65 4.53 36.59
N SER A 89 -23.30 4.97 37.67
CA SER A 89 -22.93 6.20 38.39
C SER A 89 -21.54 6.10 39.03
N ALA A 90 -21.20 4.96 39.65
CA ALA A 90 -19.88 4.73 40.21
C ALA A 90 -18.80 4.68 39.13
N LYS A 91 -19.08 4.02 37.99
CA LYS A 91 -18.18 4.03 36.83
C LYS A 91 -17.93 5.46 36.32
N GLN A 92 -18.97 6.26 36.15
CA GLN A 92 -18.83 7.65 35.71
C GLN A 92 -18.05 8.50 36.71
N ALA A 93 -18.29 8.34 38.00
CA ALA A 93 -17.54 9.03 39.05
C ALA A 93 -16.05 8.67 39.01
N THR A 94 -15.71 7.39 38.79
CA THR A 94 -14.34 6.92 38.59
C THR A 94 -13.70 7.57 37.36
N ILE A 95 -14.40 7.60 36.21
CA ILE A 95 -13.90 8.23 34.97
C ILE A 95 -13.60 9.72 35.20
N ASN A 96 -14.52 10.46 35.83
CA ASN A 96 -14.33 11.89 36.09
C ASN A 96 -13.10 12.17 36.98
N ARG A 97 -12.85 11.32 37.98
CA ARG A 97 -11.68 11.42 38.86
C ARG A 97 -10.38 11.13 38.10
N LEU A 98 -10.37 10.07 37.29
CA LEU A 98 -9.22 9.72 36.46
C LEU A 98 -8.89 10.83 35.46
N LEU A 99 -9.89 11.44 34.83
CA LEU A 99 -9.70 12.57 33.92
C LEU A 99 -9.11 13.79 34.63
N THR A 100 -9.61 14.11 35.83
CA THR A 100 -9.13 15.25 36.62
C THR A 100 -7.69 15.07 37.09
N SER A 101 -7.27 13.83 37.35
CA SER A 101 -5.94 13.49 37.83
C SER A 101 -5.04 12.85 36.77
N PHE A 102 -5.39 12.99 35.48
CA PHE A 102 -4.72 12.26 34.42
C PHE A 102 -3.24 12.63 34.28
N ASP A 103 -2.92 13.91 34.44
CA ASP A 103 -1.54 14.42 34.34
C ASP A 103 -0.62 13.81 35.42
N LEU A 104 -1.16 13.48 36.60
CA LEU A 104 -0.44 12.78 37.67
C LEU A 104 -0.10 11.34 37.26
N ILE A 105 -1.08 10.65 36.68
CA ILE A 105 -0.93 9.28 36.18
C ILE A 105 0.12 9.25 35.06
N GLU A 106 0.04 10.19 34.12
CA GLU A 106 1.00 10.34 33.02
C GLU A 106 2.42 10.58 33.56
N GLY A 107 2.58 11.51 34.50
CA GLY A 107 3.89 11.87 35.07
C GLY A 107 4.58 10.67 35.74
N TRP A 108 3.85 9.92 36.57
CA TRP A 108 4.37 8.72 37.21
C TRP A 108 4.66 7.60 36.21
N ALA A 109 3.77 7.36 35.26
CA ALA A 109 4.00 6.36 34.21
C ALA A 109 5.23 6.73 33.35
N ALA A 110 5.47 8.01 33.07
CA ALA A 110 6.64 8.49 32.35
C ALA A 110 7.95 8.33 33.12
N TYR A 111 7.91 8.48 34.44
CA TYR A 111 9.02 8.15 35.32
C TYR A 111 9.33 6.66 35.29
N PHE A 112 8.32 5.78 35.45
CA PHE A 112 8.52 4.33 35.41
C PHE A 112 8.97 3.79 34.05
N ALA A 113 8.62 4.47 32.96
CA ALA A 113 9.11 4.19 31.62
C ALA A 113 10.50 4.79 31.33
N SER A 114 11.10 5.53 32.26
CA SER A 114 12.42 6.14 32.05
C SER A 114 13.56 5.13 32.25
N PRO A 115 14.71 5.31 31.57
CA PRO A 115 15.89 4.48 31.81
C PRO A 115 16.37 4.50 33.26
N ALA A 116 16.20 5.63 33.96
CA ALA A 116 16.60 5.79 35.36
C ALA A 116 15.84 4.81 36.28
N ALA A 117 14.53 4.67 36.09
CA ALA A 117 13.72 3.71 36.83
C ALA A 117 14.13 2.25 36.54
N LEU A 118 14.58 1.96 35.31
CA LEU A 118 15.03 0.62 34.91
C LEU A 118 16.40 0.24 35.47
N THR A 119 17.26 1.20 35.80
CA THR A 119 18.63 0.94 36.27
C THR A 119 18.74 0.52 37.73
N ASN A 120 17.66 0.52 38.51
CA ASN A 120 17.70 0.22 39.94
C ASN A 120 18.29 -1.19 40.23
N PRO A 121 19.42 -1.30 40.93
CA PRO A 121 20.25 -2.53 41.02
C PRO A 121 19.59 -3.71 41.76
N GLY A 122 18.48 -3.52 42.48
CA GLY A 122 17.77 -4.59 43.19
C GLY A 122 16.75 -5.39 42.37
N ARG A 123 16.56 -5.10 41.07
CA ARG A 123 15.46 -5.65 40.25
C ARG A 123 15.92 -6.19 38.89
N THR A 124 16.97 -6.99 38.86
CA THR A 124 17.56 -7.52 37.61
C THR A 124 16.58 -8.36 36.77
N GLU A 125 15.70 -9.14 37.40
CA GLU A 125 14.73 -10.01 36.70
C GLU A 125 13.50 -9.25 36.14
N SER A 126 13.26 -8.00 36.57
CA SER A 126 12.03 -7.25 36.25
C SER A 126 12.21 -6.12 35.23
N ARG A 127 13.45 -5.85 34.78
CA ARG A 127 13.72 -4.74 33.84
C ARG A 127 12.90 -4.81 32.54
N ASN A 128 12.63 -6.02 32.06
CA ASN A 128 11.86 -6.23 30.85
C ASN A 128 10.33 -6.14 31.08
N ALA A 129 9.88 -6.30 32.33
CA ALA A 129 8.47 -6.25 32.69
C ALA A 129 7.95 -4.81 32.78
N PHE A 130 8.74 -3.85 33.28
CA PHE A 130 8.24 -2.48 33.53
C PHE A 130 7.61 -1.78 32.33
N PRO A 131 8.23 -1.74 31.13
CA PRO A 131 7.58 -1.11 29.97
C PRO A 131 6.26 -1.78 29.58
N GLN A 132 6.18 -3.11 29.75
CA GLN A 132 4.96 -3.87 29.48
C GLN A 132 3.88 -3.59 30.52
N GLU A 133 4.23 -3.55 31.81
CA GLU A 133 3.31 -3.21 32.91
C GLU A 133 2.75 -1.80 32.72
N MET A 134 3.60 -0.81 32.44
CA MET A 134 3.15 0.56 32.20
C MET A 134 2.25 0.66 30.97
N ALA A 135 2.62 0.00 29.87
CA ALA A 135 1.75 -0.06 28.70
C ALA A 135 0.40 -0.72 29.01
N ARG A 136 0.38 -1.76 29.84
CA ARG A 136 -0.85 -2.45 30.27
C ARG A 136 -1.73 -1.52 31.10
N HIS A 137 -1.18 -0.83 32.09
CA HIS A 137 -1.94 0.12 32.91
C HIS A 137 -2.57 1.22 32.06
N LEU A 138 -1.79 1.82 31.15
CA LEU A 138 -2.31 2.84 30.25
C LEU A 138 -3.41 2.26 29.36
N LEU A 139 -3.19 1.09 28.74
CA LEU A 139 -4.18 0.47 27.87
C LEU A 139 -5.52 0.22 28.56
N VAL A 140 -5.51 -0.26 29.80
CA VAL A 140 -6.73 -0.51 30.57
C VAL A 140 -7.46 0.80 30.89
N LEU A 141 -6.73 1.86 31.24
CA LEU A 141 -7.32 3.19 31.42
C LEU A 141 -7.93 3.73 30.11
N LEU A 142 -7.27 3.53 28.97
CA LEU A 142 -7.77 3.97 27.66
C LEU A 142 -9.01 3.18 27.20
N ASN A 143 -9.12 1.93 27.62
CA ASN A 143 -10.29 1.08 27.33
C ASN A 143 -11.48 1.33 28.27
N LEU A 144 -11.26 2.06 29.36
CA LEU A 144 -12.31 2.35 30.33
C LEU A 144 -13.40 3.27 29.74
N ASP A 145 -12.98 4.35 29.07
CA ASP A 145 -13.88 5.35 28.49
C ASP A 145 -13.24 6.10 27.30
N PRO A 146 -13.99 6.37 26.21
CA PRO A 146 -13.47 7.12 25.06
C PRO A 146 -12.92 8.51 25.38
N SER A 147 -13.42 9.19 26.41
CA SER A 147 -12.94 10.52 26.83
C SER A 147 -11.53 10.48 27.41
N ILE A 148 -11.14 9.37 28.07
CA ILE A 148 -9.77 9.18 28.57
C ILE A 148 -8.82 9.01 27.37
N LEU A 149 -9.20 8.24 26.36
CA LEU A 149 -8.41 8.13 25.13
C LEU A 149 -8.32 9.47 24.38
N GLN A 150 -9.41 10.24 24.33
CA GLN A 150 -9.37 11.59 23.76
C GLN A 150 -8.41 12.50 24.53
N ARG A 151 -8.46 12.48 25.88
CA ARG A 151 -7.52 13.23 26.73
C ARG A 151 -6.09 12.81 26.47
N PHE A 152 -5.81 11.50 26.44
CA PHE A 152 -4.49 10.95 26.14
C PHE A 152 -3.96 11.41 24.77
N CYS A 153 -4.76 11.30 23.71
CA CYS A 153 -4.37 11.74 22.38
C CYS A 153 -4.26 13.27 22.23
N SER A 154 -4.83 14.05 23.15
CA SER A 154 -4.68 15.51 23.19
C SER A 154 -3.49 16.00 24.01
N SER A 155 -2.92 15.15 24.86
CA SER A 155 -1.79 15.47 25.72
C SER A 155 -0.47 15.14 25.01
N THR A 156 0.37 16.15 24.79
CA THR A 156 1.72 15.96 24.23
C THR A 156 2.58 15.05 25.11
N THR A 157 2.38 15.13 26.43
CA THR A 157 3.09 14.30 27.43
C THR A 157 2.69 12.83 27.31
N SER A 158 1.40 12.54 27.13
CA SER A 158 0.90 11.18 26.87
C SER A 158 1.47 10.57 25.58
N ILE A 159 1.48 11.33 24.49
CA ILE A 159 2.03 10.85 23.22
C ILE A 159 3.53 10.60 23.35
N ASP A 160 4.25 11.48 24.04
CA ASP A 160 5.67 11.30 24.34
C ASP A 160 5.94 10.07 25.19
N LEU A 161 5.08 9.80 26.16
CA LEU A 161 5.14 8.60 26.97
C LEU A 161 4.95 7.34 26.13
N ALA A 162 3.91 7.29 25.29
CA ALA A 162 3.69 6.15 24.40
C ALA A 162 4.84 5.96 23.39
N LEU A 163 5.34 7.04 22.79
CA LEU A 163 6.52 6.99 21.90
C LEU A 163 7.77 6.55 22.64
N ARG A 164 7.97 6.97 23.90
CA ARG A 164 9.06 6.49 24.74
C ARG A 164 8.93 4.99 24.95
N ILE A 165 7.80 4.51 25.46
CA ILE A 165 7.54 3.08 25.68
C ILE A 165 7.74 2.28 24.37
N TRP A 166 7.26 2.80 23.24
CA TRP A 166 7.44 2.20 21.93
C TRP A 166 8.92 2.13 21.49
N THR A 167 9.71 3.15 21.81
CA THR A 167 11.10 3.25 21.36
C THR A 167 12.12 2.68 22.35
N LEU A 168 11.68 2.18 23.51
CA LEU A 168 12.52 1.46 24.46
C LEU A 168 13.01 0.12 23.85
N THR A 169 14.30 -0.14 24.01
CA THR A 169 14.96 -1.37 23.56
C THR A 169 15.59 -2.08 24.76
N GLY A 170 15.49 -3.41 24.79
CA GLY A 170 16.22 -4.24 25.74
C GLY A 170 17.65 -4.51 25.27
N GLY A 171 18.56 -4.75 26.20
CA GLY A 171 19.92 -5.23 25.92
C GLY A 171 21.05 -4.23 26.17
N LYS A 172 22.20 -4.76 26.62
CA LYS A 172 23.50 -4.05 26.57
C LYS A 172 24.21 -4.46 25.28
N GLY A 173 24.73 -3.50 24.51
CA GLY A 173 25.56 -3.77 23.33
C GLY A 173 24.84 -3.66 21.99
N ARG A 174 25.17 -4.56 21.05
CA ARG A 174 24.73 -4.50 19.64
C ARG A 174 23.30 -4.98 19.41
N ASP A 175 22.75 -5.81 20.30
CA ASP A 175 21.39 -6.31 20.19
C ASP A 175 20.40 -5.35 20.88
N LYS A 176 20.04 -4.28 20.16
CA LYS A 176 19.07 -3.27 20.60
C LYS A 176 17.67 -3.65 20.11
N SER A 177 17.19 -4.82 20.51
CA SER A 177 15.85 -5.27 20.13
C SER A 177 14.77 -4.50 20.91
N PRO A 178 13.66 -4.13 20.27
CA PRO A 178 12.56 -3.46 20.96
C PRO A 178 11.93 -4.40 21.99
N TYR A 179 11.46 -3.85 23.11
CA TYR A 179 10.70 -4.65 24.06
C TYR A 179 9.43 -5.20 23.41
N ALA A 180 9.26 -6.53 23.52
CA ALA A 180 8.10 -7.28 23.07
C ALA A 180 7.84 -8.44 24.03
N ASN A 181 6.58 -8.63 24.43
CA ASN A 181 6.14 -9.78 25.20
C ASN A 181 5.01 -10.45 24.42
N ILE A 182 5.33 -11.57 23.77
CA ILE A 182 4.38 -12.32 22.94
C ILE A 182 3.73 -13.45 23.76
N GLU A 183 4.43 -14.00 24.75
CA GLU A 183 4.02 -15.21 25.49
C GLU A 183 3.06 -14.94 26.66
N SER A 184 2.86 -13.68 27.06
CA SER A 184 1.97 -13.31 28.18
C SER A 184 0.54 -13.85 28.01
N GLU A 185 0.20 -14.87 28.81
CA GLU A 185 -0.96 -15.78 28.69
C GLU A 185 -2.35 -15.15 28.88
N SER A 186 -2.47 -13.94 29.45
CA SER A 186 -3.76 -13.40 29.91
C SER A 186 -4.38 -12.37 28.94
N ASP A 187 -4.99 -12.78 27.83
CA ASP A 187 -5.95 -11.97 27.03
C ASP A 187 -5.41 -11.00 25.96
N GLY A 188 -4.25 -11.30 25.37
CA GLY A 188 -4.11 -11.13 23.91
C GLY A 188 -2.95 -10.29 23.37
N GLY A 189 -1.75 -10.54 23.86
CA GLY A 189 -0.52 -10.10 23.20
C GLY A 189 0.13 -8.87 23.82
N CYS A 190 1.14 -8.34 23.14
CA CYS A 190 2.03 -7.32 23.69
C CYS A 190 1.30 -6.00 24.01
N ALA A 191 1.33 -5.59 25.27
CA ALA A 191 0.67 -4.38 25.74
C ALA A 191 1.21 -3.12 25.06
N ILE A 192 2.53 -3.08 24.79
CA ILE A 192 3.17 -1.97 24.05
C ILE A 192 2.59 -1.83 22.64
N VAL A 193 2.39 -2.96 21.93
CA VAL A 193 1.80 -2.97 20.58
C VAL A 193 0.35 -2.54 20.62
N ARG A 194 -0.44 -3.05 21.57
CA ARG A 194 -1.85 -2.66 21.71
C ARG A 194 -2.03 -1.20 22.09
N LEU A 195 -1.18 -0.66 22.97
CA LEU A 195 -1.16 0.76 23.32
C LEU A 195 -0.91 1.61 22.07
N MET A 196 0.13 1.28 21.30
CA MET A 196 0.44 1.98 20.06
C MET A 196 -0.71 1.90 19.06
N LEU A 197 -1.28 0.70 18.87
CA LEU A 197 -2.42 0.49 17.98
C LEU A 197 -3.63 1.35 18.39
N HIS A 198 -3.97 1.40 19.69
CA HIS A 198 -5.07 2.24 20.20
C HIS A 198 -4.86 3.72 19.86
N CYS A 199 -3.63 4.19 19.96
CA CYS A 199 -3.29 5.57 19.65
C CYS A 199 -3.42 5.88 18.16
N VAL A 200 -2.91 5.00 17.27
CA VAL A 200 -2.89 5.27 15.83
C VAL A 200 -4.17 4.86 15.08
N GLN A 201 -5.07 4.11 15.72
CA GLN A 201 -6.29 3.62 15.05
C GLN A 201 -7.36 4.70 14.90
N LYS A 202 -7.40 5.70 15.79
CA LYS A 202 -8.32 6.86 15.69
C LYS A 202 -7.64 8.01 14.95
N GLY A 203 -8.39 8.71 14.08
CA GLY A 203 -7.84 9.77 13.23
C GLY A 203 -7.11 10.88 13.99
N GLY A 204 -7.70 11.39 15.09
CA GLY A 204 -7.05 12.42 15.92
C GLY A 204 -5.78 11.94 16.62
N GLY A 205 -5.75 10.70 17.09
CA GLY A 205 -4.55 10.12 17.72
C GLY A 205 -3.41 9.89 16.73
N LEU A 206 -3.72 9.42 15.52
CA LEU A 206 -2.73 9.26 14.45
C LEU A 206 -2.08 10.60 14.07
N ALA A 207 -2.88 11.65 13.86
CA ALA A 207 -2.39 12.97 13.52
C ALA A 207 -1.47 13.54 14.61
N ALA A 208 -1.87 13.43 15.88
CA ALA A 208 -1.07 13.91 17.00
C ALA A 208 0.25 13.12 17.16
N PHE A 209 0.25 11.81 16.86
CA PHE A 209 1.47 11.01 16.83
C PHE A 209 2.42 11.43 15.71
N ILE A 210 1.92 11.63 14.49
CA ILE A 210 2.73 12.05 13.34
C ILE A 210 3.33 13.42 13.60
N ASP A 211 2.53 14.38 14.05
CA ASP A 211 2.98 15.73 14.42
C ASP A 211 4.09 15.64 15.47
N ARG A 212 3.87 14.83 16.51
CA ARG A 212 4.88 14.67 17.55
C ARG A 212 6.16 14.02 17.04
N ILE A 213 6.07 12.98 16.19
CA ILE A 213 7.23 12.34 15.57
C ILE A 213 7.99 13.33 14.67
N GLY A 214 7.29 14.16 13.90
CA GLY A 214 7.86 15.18 13.03
C GLY A 214 8.49 16.36 13.77
N SER A 215 7.98 16.70 14.96
CA SER A 215 8.53 17.76 15.82
C SER A 215 9.85 17.39 16.53
N ARG A 216 10.27 16.13 16.45
CA ARG A 216 11.52 15.63 17.07
C ARG A 216 12.71 15.82 16.12
N GLU A 217 13.88 15.35 16.54
CA GLU A 217 15.09 15.35 15.69
C GLU A 217 14.85 14.65 14.34
N VAL A 218 15.54 15.09 13.29
CA VAL A 218 15.37 14.60 11.90
C VAL A 218 15.49 13.07 11.76
N GLY A 219 16.27 12.42 12.63
CA GLY A 219 16.45 10.97 12.64
C GLY A 219 15.33 10.18 13.35
N PHE A 220 14.46 10.85 14.11
CA PHE A 220 13.47 10.20 14.96
C PHE A 220 12.40 9.41 14.18
N PRO A 221 11.81 9.92 13.07
CA PRO A 221 10.87 9.13 12.27
C PRO A 221 11.48 7.81 11.76
N ARG A 222 12.75 7.86 11.31
CA ARG A 222 13.49 6.67 10.87
C ARG A 222 13.69 5.68 12.02
N ARG A 223 14.04 6.17 13.21
CA ARG A 223 14.15 5.32 14.40
C ARG A 223 12.82 4.65 14.75
N VAL A 224 11.70 5.35 14.67
CA VAL A 224 10.36 4.77 14.91
C VAL A 224 10.04 3.69 13.87
N ALA A 225 10.30 3.94 12.59
CA ALA A 225 10.12 2.96 11.52
C ALA A 225 11.02 1.71 11.73
N LEU A 226 12.31 1.90 12.02
CA LEU A 226 13.26 0.82 12.31
C LEU A 226 12.77 -0.07 13.46
N LEU A 227 12.40 0.52 14.59
CA LEU A 227 11.92 -0.22 15.76
C LEU A 227 10.57 -0.90 15.50
N THR A 228 9.75 -0.37 14.60
CA THR A 228 8.51 -1.03 14.15
C THR A 228 8.82 -2.26 13.30
N ILE A 229 9.80 -2.18 12.39
CA ILE A 229 10.25 -3.30 11.57
C ILE A 229 10.94 -4.37 12.43
N GLN A 230 11.78 -3.98 13.40
CA GLN A 230 12.39 -4.93 14.33
C GLN A 230 11.35 -5.69 15.17
N ARG A 231 10.19 -5.09 15.44
CA ARG A 231 9.07 -5.80 16.08
C ARG A 231 8.49 -6.91 15.20
N LEU A 232 8.49 -6.77 13.86
CA LEU A 232 8.09 -7.87 12.97
C LEU A 232 9.00 -9.10 13.18
N ASN A 233 10.31 -8.88 13.35
CA ASN A 233 11.26 -9.96 13.63
C ASN A 233 11.01 -10.63 14.99
N ALA A 234 10.59 -9.88 16.01
CA ALA A 234 10.23 -10.47 17.30
C ALA A 234 9.08 -11.49 17.17
N ALA A 235 8.10 -11.19 16.31
CA ALA A 235 7.01 -12.12 16.01
C ALA A 235 7.52 -13.40 15.36
N ARG A 236 8.49 -13.28 14.44
CA ARG A 236 9.14 -14.42 13.76
C ARG A 236 9.97 -15.25 14.74
N TRP A 237 10.76 -14.63 15.60
CA TRP A 237 11.58 -15.33 16.59
C TRP A 237 10.75 -16.14 17.59
N ALA A 238 9.57 -15.64 17.97
CA ALA A 238 8.64 -16.39 18.81
C ALA A 238 8.18 -17.72 18.16
N LEU A 239 8.20 -17.82 16.82
CA LEU A 239 7.89 -19.05 16.10
C LEU A 239 9.11 -19.96 15.89
N GLU A 240 10.30 -19.39 15.78
CA GLU A 240 11.55 -20.14 15.60
C GLU A 240 12.04 -20.78 16.92
N GLY A 241 11.55 -20.33 18.06
CA GLY A 241 11.88 -20.85 19.39
C GLY A 241 11.53 -22.33 19.63
N ARG A 242 12.23 -22.97 20.57
CA ARG A 242 11.91 -24.32 21.06
C ARG A 242 10.64 -24.25 21.91
N GLY A 243 9.64 -25.09 21.62
CA GLY A 243 8.39 -25.16 22.39
C GLY A 243 7.19 -24.44 21.76
N ARG A 244 6.97 -24.61 20.45
CA ARG A 244 5.79 -24.08 19.76
C ARG A 244 4.51 -24.74 20.28
N THR A 245 3.78 -24.05 21.15
CA THR A 245 2.40 -24.40 21.49
C THR A 245 1.43 -23.72 20.52
N LYS A 246 0.19 -24.20 20.48
CA LYS A 246 -0.88 -23.59 19.68
C LYS A 246 -1.13 -22.14 20.11
N GLU A 247 -1.02 -21.91 21.41
CA GLU A 247 -1.23 -20.63 22.08
C GLU A 247 -0.14 -19.62 21.71
N THR A 248 1.14 -20.04 21.72
CA THR A 248 2.27 -19.18 21.32
C THR A 248 2.15 -18.75 19.85
N VAL A 249 1.76 -19.66 18.97
CA VAL A 249 1.57 -19.36 17.54
C VAL A 249 0.43 -18.35 17.34
N ARG A 250 -0.69 -18.55 18.03
CA ARG A 250 -1.82 -17.62 17.99
C ARG A 250 -1.44 -16.25 18.53
N ALA A 251 -0.70 -16.19 19.64
CA ALA A 251 -0.24 -14.94 20.23
C ALA A 251 0.74 -14.20 19.29
N ALA A 252 1.65 -14.92 18.63
CA ALA A 252 2.55 -14.36 17.62
C ALA A 252 1.80 -13.81 16.40
N LEU A 253 0.74 -14.47 15.94
CA LEU A 253 -0.11 -13.99 14.85
C LEU A 253 -0.91 -12.74 15.23
N VAL A 254 -1.51 -12.71 16.43
CA VAL A 254 -2.20 -11.52 16.95
C VAL A 254 -1.24 -10.34 17.06
N TYR A 255 -0.05 -10.59 17.59
CA TYR A 255 1.01 -9.60 17.68
C TYR A 255 1.41 -9.07 16.29
N LEU A 256 1.68 -9.98 15.33
CA LEU A 256 2.05 -9.62 13.96
C LEU A 256 0.97 -8.77 13.30
N ARG A 257 -0.29 -9.21 13.39
CA ARG A 257 -1.45 -8.49 12.86
C ARG A 257 -1.50 -7.05 13.39
N ASP A 258 -1.32 -6.88 14.69
CA ASP A 258 -1.42 -5.57 15.32
C ASP A 258 -0.23 -4.66 14.92
N VAL A 259 0.98 -5.21 14.77
CA VAL A 259 2.13 -4.48 14.22
C VAL A 259 1.90 -4.07 12.76
N ILE A 260 1.39 -4.97 11.91
CA ILE A 260 1.08 -4.66 10.50
C ILE A 260 0.01 -3.56 10.41
N ARG A 261 -1.01 -3.57 11.30
CA ARG A 261 -2.01 -2.50 11.39
C ARG A 261 -1.40 -1.15 11.77
N ILE A 262 -0.40 -1.13 12.66
CA ILE A 262 0.34 0.09 12.99
C ILE A 262 1.11 0.58 11.75
N VAL A 263 1.80 -0.31 11.03
CA VAL A 263 2.51 0.04 9.79
C VAL A 263 1.52 0.63 8.78
N ASP A 264 0.40 -0.05 8.49
CA ASP A 264 -0.65 0.42 7.57
C ASP A 264 -1.17 1.82 7.90
N ARG A 265 -1.30 2.16 9.19
CA ARG A 265 -1.71 3.50 9.63
C ARG A 265 -0.61 4.54 9.46
N LEU A 266 0.62 4.21 9.85
CA LEU A 266 1.74 5.15 9.79
C LEU A 266 2.18 5.43 8.36
N VAL A 267 2.23 4.44 7.46
CA VAL A 267 2.66 4.64 6.07
C VAL A 267 1.66 5.44 5.22
N ALA A 268 0.47 5.74 5.76
CA ALA A 268 -0.47 6.66 5.12
C ALA A 268 0.01 8.12 5.15
N ASP A 269 0.97 8.45 6.03
CA ASP A 269 1.60 9.76 6.12
C ASP A 269 2.92 9.81 5.33
N PRO A 270 3.18 10.83 4.50
CA PRO A 270 4.40 10.91 3.67
C PRO A 270 5.73 10.97 4.42
N LEU A 271 5.77 11.55 5.64
CA LEU A 271 6.99 11.57 6.45
C LEU A 271 7.31 10.15 6.92
N MET A 272 6.32 9.47 7.48
CA MET A 272 6.48 8.10 7.96
C MET A 272 6.70 7.11 6.81
N GLN A 273 6.01 7.26 5.68
CA GLN A 273 6.24 6.44 4.50
C GLN A 273 7.71 6.46 4.08
N ARG A 274 8.32 7.63 3.93
CA ARG A 274 9.75 7.76 3.58
C ARG A 274 10.67 7.11 4.63
N ALA A 275 10.31 7.21 5.90
CA ALA A 275 11.04 6.56 6.98
C ALA A 275 10.97 5.02 6.89
N PHE A 276 9.81 4.46 6.55
CA PHE A 276 9.63 3.01 6.33
C PHE A 276 10.29 2.52 5.04
N GLU A 277 10.22 3.29 3.95
CA GLU A 277 10.91 2.98 2.69
C GLU A 277 12.43 2.93 2.87
N HIS A 278 13.00 3.80 3.72
CA HIS A 278 14.42 3.77 4.06
C HIS A 278 14.88 2.45 4.71
N HIS A 279 13.94 1.68 5.28
CA HIS A 279 14.20 0.41 5.94
C HIS A 279 13.60 -0.79 5.19
N ASP A 280 13.25 -0.62 3.91
CA ASP A 280 12.69 -1.66 3.04
C ASP A 280 11.52 -2.43 3.68
N TYR A 281 10.59 -1.69 4.29
CA TYR A 281 9.51 -2.29 5.08
C TYR A 281 8.70 -3.35 4.29
N ALA A 282 8.48 -3.15 2.99
CA ALA A 282 7.73 -4.08 2.14
C ALA A 282 8.41 -5.46 2.04
N ARG A 283 9.74 -5.48 1.85
CA ARG A 283 10.56 -6.69 1.93
C ARG A 283 10.41 -7.38 3.28
N LYS A 284 10.59 -6.61 4.37
CA LYS A 284 10.58 -7.17 5.73
C LYS A 284 9.22 -7.74 6.13
N LEU A 285 8.14 -7.11 5.68
CA LEU A 285 6.78 -7.63 5.83
C LEU A 285 6.59 -8.95 5.08
N ALA A 286 7.01 -9.02 3.81
CA ALA A 286 6.92 -10.23 2.99
C ALA A 286 7.73 -11.39 3.58
N GLU A 287 9.01 -11.15 3.93
CA GLU A 287 9.89 -12.14 4.57
C GLU A 287 9.29 -12.66 5.88
N THR A 288 8.70 -11.76 6.70
CA THR A 288 8.08 -12.14 7.98
C THR A 288 6.87 -13.03 7.74
N LEU A 289 5.94 -12.64 6.86
CA LEU A 289 4.77 -13.45 6.58
C LEU A 289 5.09 -14.79 5.94
N GLN A 290 6.07 -14.83 5.03
CA GLN A 290 6.52 -16.08 4.44
C GLN A 290 7.05 -17.03 5.52
N GLY A 291 7.86 -16.52 6.46
CA GLY A 291 8.32 -17.30 7.61
C GLY A 291 7.19 -17.81 8.49
N PHE A 292 6.15 -16.99 8.72
CA PHE A 292 4.93 -17.41 9.43
C PHE A 292 4.18 -18.52 8.70
N VAL A 293 3.97 -18.39 7.39
CA VAL A 293 3.31 -19.41 6.57
C VAL A 293 4.08 -20.73 6.65
N GLN A 294 5.40 -20.70 6.50
CA GLN A 294 6.25 -21.89 6.59
C GLN A 294 6.17 -22.54 7.98
N ALA A 295 6.20 -21.74 9.05
CA ALA A 295 6.05 -22.24 10.41
C ALA A 295 4.67 -22.87 10.66
N LEU A 296 3.61 -22.29 10.09
CA LEU A 296 2.23 -22.80 10.19
C LEU A 296 2.00 -24.06 9.37
N GLN A 297 2.70 -24.24 8.25
CA GLN A 297 2.63 -25.47 7.45
C GLN A 297 3.13 -26.70 8.21
N ALA A 298 4.02 -26.51 9.19
CA ALA A 298 4.44 -27.58 10.10
C ALA A 298 3.40 -27.89 11.20
N LEU A 299 2.37 -27.05 11.34
CA LEU A 299 1.25 -27.21 12.25
C LEU A 299 -0.01 -27.56 11.44
N ASP A 300 -1.18 -27.65 12.07
CA ASP A 300 -2.46 -27.66 11.34
C ASP A 300 -2.83 -26.22 10.95
N PRO A 301 -2.60 -25.79 9.70
CA PRO A 301 -2.75 -24.39 9.32
C PRO A 301 -4.22 -23.96 9.30
N ARG A 302 -5.17 -24.90 9.21
CA ARG A 302 -6.62 -24.61 9.14
C ARG A 302 -7.11 -23.84 10.37
N GLN A 303 -6.48 -24.09 11.52
CA GLN A 303 -6.84 -23.43 12.78
C GLN A 303 -6.48 -21.94 12.81
N TYR A 304 -5.60 -21.49 11.91
CA TYR A 304 -5.07 -20.12 11.88
C TYR A 304 -5.42 -19.38 10.58
N ALA A 305 -6.24 -19.98 9.71
CA ALA A 305 -6.56 -19.47 8.39
C ALA A 305 -7.07 -18.02 8.41
N ASN A 306 -7.94 -17.71 9.39
CA ASN A 306 -8.53 -16.38 9.56
C ASN A 306 -7.48 -15.33 9.93
N ASP A 307 -6.70 -15.58 10.99
CA ASP A 307 -5.69 -14.63 11.46
C ASP A 307 -4.61 -14.38 10.40
N LEU A 308 -4.16 -15.44 9.73
CA LEU A 308 -3.19 -15.34 8.64
C LEU A 308 -3.75 -14.55 7.45
N GLY A 309 -4.98 -14.84 7.05
CA GLY A 309 -5.66 -14.13 5.98
C GLY A 309 -5.86 -12.63 6.26
N ILE A 310 -6.19 -12.27 7.51
CA ILE A 310 -6.24 -10.87 7.96
C ILE A 310 -4.85 -10.23 7.85
N CYS A 311 -3.78 -10.91 8.30
CA CYS A 311 -2.42 -10.38 8.23
C CYS A 311 -2.01 -10.07 6.78
N VAL A 312 -2.25 -10.99 5.86
CA VAL A 312 -1.98 -10.81 4.42
C VAL A 312 -2.76 -9.62 3.87
N THR A 313 -4.04 -9.50 4.22
CA THR A 313 -4.89 -8.42 3.72
C THR A 313 -4.45 -7.05 4.21
N VAL A 314 -4.14 -6.92 5.51
CA VAL A 314 -3.66 -5.64 6.07
C VAL A 314 -2.27 -5.30 5.50
N MET A 315 -1.39 -6.28 5.32
CA MET A 315 -0.10 -6.04 4.67
C MET A 315 -0.28 -5.57 3.23
N MET A 316 -1.12 -6.25 2.45
CA MET A 316 -1.42 -5.84 1.08
C MET A 316 -1.96 -4.42 1.05
N ARG A 317 -2.77 -4.01 2.03
CA ARG A 317 -3.21 -2.62 2.16
C ARG A 317 -2.08 -1.64 2.47
N ALA A 318 -1.18 -2.00 3.38
CA ALA A 318 -0.01 -1.18 3.72
C ALA A 318 0.94 -1.00 2.51
N ILE A 319 1.06 -2.02 1.65
CA ILE A 319 1.92 -1.99 0.46
C ILE A 319 1.23 -1.30 -0.73
N LEU A 320 -0.05 -1.60 -0.98
CA LEU A 320 -0.74 -1.25 -2.23
C LEU A 320 -1.65 -0.02 -2.16
N PHE A 321 -2.21 0.31 -1.01
CA PHE A 321 -3.31 1.29 -0.90
C PHE A 321 -3.00 2.48 0.01
N ARG A 322 -1.87 2.46 0.73
CA ARG A 322 -1.52 3.53 1.68
C ARG A 322 -0.23 4.27 1.35
N ALA A 323 0.72 3.56 0.75
CA ALA A 323 1.91 4.18 0.19
C ALA A 323 1.49 5.14 -0.93
N GLN A 324 1.65 6.45 -0.76
CA GLN A 324 1.31 7.42 -1.82
C GLN A 324 2.38 7.42 -2.92
N SER A 325 3.64 7.22 -2.54
CA SER A 325 4.78 7.03 -3.46
C SER A 325 5.18 5.55 -3.61
N ASN A 326 5.86 5.22 -4.71
CA ASN A 326 6.62 3.96 -4.89
C ASN A 326 5.85 2.63 -4.75
N GLN A 327 4.51 2.61 -4.79
CA GLN A 327 3.71 1.38 -4.66
C GLN A 327 4.19 0.23 -5.58
N PRO A 328 4.51 0.46 -6.88
CA PRO A 328 4.97 -0.62 -7.76
C PRO A 328 6.32 -1.19 -7.32
N ARG A 329 7.24 -0.34 -6.83
CA ARG A 329 8.54 -0.77 -6.31
C ARG A 329 8.37 -1.59 -5.04
N ASN A 330 7.56 -1.10 -4.09
CA ASN A 330 7.29 -1.80 -2.84
C ASN A 330 6.62 -3.16 -3.09
N LEU A 331 5.69 -3.22 -4.05
CA LEU A 331 5.07 -4.47 -4.45
C LEU A 331 6.05 -5.43 -5.13
N ALA A 332 6.85 -4.94 -6.10
CA ALA A 332 7.86 -5.76 -6.75
C ALA A 332 8.84 -6.36 -5.73
N LEU A 333 9.30 -5.56 -4.77
CA LEU A 333 10.16 -6.01 -3.69
C LEU A 333 9.46 -7.04 -2.79
N ALA A 334 8.18 -6.86 -2.45
CA ALA A 334 7.44 -7.86 -1.69
C ALA A 334 7.26 -9.18 -2.46
N LEU A 335 7.01 -9.11 -3.77
CA LEU A 335 6.92 -10.28 -4.66
C LEU A 335 8.24 -11.04 -4.75
N GLU A 336 9.35 -10.33 -4.93
CA GLU A 336 10.72 -10.88 -4.90
C GLU A 336 10.98 -11.68 -3.61
N HIS A 337 10.39 -11.24 -2.51
CA HIS A 337 10.52 -11.85 -1.18
C HIS A 337 9.32 -12.74 -0.78
N GLY A 338 8.68 -13.40 -1.77
CA GLY A 338 7.77 -14.51 -1.51
C GLY A 338 6.33 -14.13 -1.16
N LEU A 339 5.89 -12.89 -1.45
CA LEU A 339 4.50 -12.49 -1.28
C LEU A 339 3.53 -13.39 -2.06
N MET A 340 3.87 -13.77 -3.29
CA MET A 340 2.99 -14.61 -4.11
C MET A 340 2.88 -16.03 -3.56
N ASP A 341 4.01 -16.61 -3.11
CA ASP A 341 4.00 -17.91 -2.41
C ASP A 341 3.17 -17.88 -1.13
N THR A 342 3.26 -16.79 -0.39
CA THR A 342 2.44 -16.53 0.80
C THR A 342 0.96 -16.53 0.43
N LEU A 343 0.54 -15.77 -0.59
CA LEU A 343 -0.85 -15.71 -1.06
C LEU A 343 -1.40 -17.07 -1.49
N ILE A 344 -0.63 -17.82 -2.27
CA ILE A 344 -1.01 -19.16 -2.74
C ILE A 344 -1.12 -20.14 -1.56
N SER A 345 -0.21 -20.05 -0.59
CA SER A 345 -0.25 -20.91 0.59
C SER A 345 -1.46 -20.58 1.48
N VAL A 346 -1.77 -19.30 1.64
CA VAL A 346 -2.96 -18.83 2.37
C VAL A 346 -4.23 -19.36 1.70
N LEU A 347 -4.36 -19.25 0.37
CA LEU A 347 -5.48 -19.84 -0.36
C LEU A 347 -5.69 -21.31 -0.01
N LYS A 348 -4.64 -22.13 -0.04
CA LYS A 348 -4.74 -23.57 0.27
C LYS A 348 -5.31 -23.83 1.67
N VAL A 349 -5.10 -22.92 2.60
CA VAL A 349 -5.53 -23.01 3.99
C VAL A 349 -6.92 -22.38 4.23
N CYS A 350 -7.31 -21.40 3.43
CA CYS A 350 -8.53 -20.61 3.59
C CYS A 350 -9.85 -21.30 3.22
N GLN A 351 -9.84 -22.59 2.86
CA GLN A 351 -11.07 -23.36 2.64
C GLN A 351 -12.03 -23.34 3.84
N ALA A 352 -11.51 -23.15 5.05
CA ALA A 352 -12.30 -23.05 6.28
C ALA A 352 -12.72 -21.60 6.67
N TRP A 353 -12.30 -20.58 5.92
CA TRP A 353 -12.46 -19.17 6.30
C TRP A 353 -13.63 -18.51 5.57
N GLN A 354 -14.72 -18.19 6.27
CA GLN A 354 -15.94 -17.61 5.67
C GLN A 354 -15.74 -16.22 5.04
N GLU A 355 -15.06 -15.30 5.73
CA GLU A 355 -14.80 -13.94 5.19
C GLU A 355 -13.58 -13.87 4.28
N GLY A 356 -12.82 -14.95 4.22
CA GLY A 356 -11.56 -15.03 3.50
C GLY A 356 -11.58 -14.76 2.03
N PRO A 357 -12.57 -15.29 1.30
CA PRO A 357 -12.58 -15.14 -0.15
C PRO A 357 -12.66 -13.69 -0.58
N ARG A 358 -13.40 -12.85 0.16
CA ARG A 358 -13.52 -11.42 -0.14
C ARG A 358 -12.21 -10.69 0.05
N ASN A 359 -11.53 -10.94 1.17
CA ASN A 359 -10.27 -10.30 1.50
C ASN A 359 -9.15 -10.69 0.53
N LEU A 360 -9.07 -11.97 0.17
CA LEU A 360 -8.12 -12.45 -0.84
C LEU A 360 -8.44 -11.90 -2.23
N ALA A 361 -9.72 -11.82 -2.60
CA ALA A 361 -10.13 -11.20 -3.86
C ALA A 361 -9.72 -9.73 -3.94
N ILE A 362 -9.77 -8.97 -2.83
CA ILE A 362 -9.26 -7.59 -2.77
C ILE A 362 -7.74 -7.58 -3.01
N CYS A 363 -7.00 -8.49 -2.38
CA CYS A 363 -5.55 -8.60 -2.60
C CYS A 363 -5.20 -8.90 -4.06
N ILE A 364 -5.93 -9.81 -4.70
CA ILE A 364 -5.74 -10.18 -6.11
C ILE A 364 -6.11 -9.04 -7.06
N SER A 365 -7.19 -8.32 -6.76
CA SER A 365 -7.57 -7.11 -7.51
C SER A 365 -6.51 -6.02 -7.36
N GLY A 366 -5.91 -5.93 -6.17
CA GLY A 366 -4.73 -5.10 -5.92
C GLY A 366 -3.60 -5.48 -6.86
N LEU A 367 -3.15 -6.74 -6.86
CA LEU A 367 -2.09 -7.22 -7.76
C LEU A 367 -2.38 -6.95 -9.24
N GLU A 368 -3.62 -7.23 -9.68
CA GLU A 368 -4.08 -6.97 -11.05
C GLU A 368 -3.85 -5.51 -11.47
N SER A 369 -4.16 -4.56 -10.59
CA SER A 369 -4.00 -3.13 -10.86
C SER A 369 -2.54 -2.70 -11.07
N TYR A 370 -1.58 -3.53 -10.64
CA TYR A 370 -0.15 -3.28 -10.79
C TYR A 370 0.53 -4.13 -11.89
N LEU A 371 -0.21 -4.92 -12.67
CA LEU A 371 0.34 -5.62 -13.84
C LEU A 371 0.89 -4.70 -14.94
N PRO A 372 0.41 -3.45 -15.13
CA PRO A 372 1.03 -2.50 -16.05
C PRO A 372 2.47 -2.10 -15.70
N TRP A 373 3.03 -2.54 -14.56
CA TRP A 373 4.38 -2.18 -14.16
C TRP A 373 5.38 -3.29 -14.47
N PRO A 374 6.40 -3.05 -15.34
CA PRO A 374 7.38 -4.08 -15.70
C PRO A 374 8.10 -4.69 -14.51
N ALA A 375 8.43 -3.88 -13.49
CA ALA A 375 9.09 -4.36 -12.28
C ALA A 375 8.23 -5.38 -11.52
N VAL A 376 6.92 -5.15 -11.43
CA VAL A 376 5.97 -6.08 -10.78
C VAL A 376 5.80 -7.33 -11.64
N LEU A 377 5.59 -7.14 -12.95
CA LEU A 377 5.39 -8.23 -13.88
C LEU A 377 6.61 -9.17 -13.95
N GLY A 378 7.83 -8.62 -13.92
CA GLY A 378 9.07 -9.38 -13.90
C GLY A 378 9.15 -10.35 -12.72
N GLN A 379 8.72 -9.90 -11.53
CA GLN A 379 8.69 -10.73 -10.31
C GLN A 379 7.59 -11.80 -10.35
N LEU A 380 6.54 -11.62 -11.15
CA LEU A 380 5.49 -12.63 -11.36
C LEU A 380 5.85 -13.68 -12.41
N ARG A 381 6.89 -13.46 -13.23
CA ARG A 381 7.27 -14.35 -14.33
C ARG A 381 7.56 -15.80 -13.89
N PRO A 382 8.25 -16.06 -12.76
CA PRO A 382 8.48 -17.44 -12.31
C PRO A 382 7.19 -18.23 -12.03
N TYR A 383 6.13 -17.54 -11.63
CA TYR A 383 4.84 -18.17 -11.30
C TYR A 383 4.03 -18.49 -12.56
N TYR A 384 4.16 -17.69 -13.61
CA TYR A 384 3.40 -17.85 -14.85
C TYR A 384 3.62 -19.19 -15.55
N THR A 385 4.87 -19.65 -15.63
CA THR A 385 5.20 -20.95 -16.23
C THR A 385 5.02 -22.12 -15.26
N SER A 386 4.72 -21.84 -13.99
CA SER A 386 4.60 -22.86 -12.95
C SER A 386 3.21 -23.50 -12.97
N LYS A 387 3.13 -24.80 -12.64
CA LYS A 387 1.86 -25.47 -12.34
C LYS A 387 1.11 -24.82 -11.17
N THR A 388 1.84 -24.06 -10.34
CA THR A 388 1.36 -23.43 -9.11
C THR A 388 0.20 -22.46 -9.33
N LEU A 389 0.20 -21.63 -10.38
CA LEU A 389 -0.91 -20.69 -10.62
C LEU A 389 -2.19 -21.39 -11.07
N LEU A 390 -2.07 -22.46 -11.86
CA LEU A 390 -3.22 -23.25 -12.29
C LEU A 390 -3.82 -24.02 -11.10
N GLU A 391 -2.99 -24.56 -10.21
CA GLU A 391 -3.43 -25.16 -8.96
C GLU A 391 -4.09 -24.13 -8.02
N ALA A 392 -3.53 -22.92 -7.94
CA ALA A 392 -4.11 -21.82 -7.16
C ALA A 392 -5.48 -21.40 -7.71
N GLU A 393 -5.67 -21.35 -9.03
CA GLU A 393 -6.97 -21.05 -9.64
C GLU A 393 -8.02 -22.12 -9.29
N LYS A 394 -7.66 -23.40 -9.43
CA LYS A 394 -8.54 -24.52 -9.06
C LYS A 394 -8.92 -24.45 -7.58
N THR A 395 -7.93 -24.20 -6.73
CA THR A 395 -8.13 -24.07 -5.28
C THR A 395 -9.04 -22.87 -4.96
N ALA A 396 -8.82 -21.72 -5.59
CA ALA A 396 -9.65 -20.53 -5.44
C ALA A 396 -11.12 -20.80 -5.83
N GLY A 397 -11.35 -21.51 -6.93
CA GLY A 397 -12.68 -21.91 -7.38
C GLY A 397 -13.40 -22.84 -6.39
N HIS A 398 -12.67 -23.76 -5.74
CA HIS A 398 -13.25 -24.62 -4.70
C HIS A 398 -13.59 -23.87 -3.40
N ILE A 399 -12.84 -22.82 -3.06
CA ILE A 399 -13.11 -21.99 -1.87
C ILE A 399 -14.38 -21.17 -2.07
N SER A 400 -14.50 -20.47 -3.19
CA SER A 400 -15.71 -19.77 -3.58
C SER A 400 -15.70 -19.45 -5.06
N GLU A 401 -16.88 -19.46 -5.69
CA GLU A 401 -17.03 -19.06 -7.09
C GLU A 401 -16.51 -17.63 -7.33
N PHE A 402 -16.79 -16.70 -6.41
CA PHE A 402 -16.35 -15.31 -6.51
C PHE A 402 -14.81 -15.18 -6.56
N LEU A 403 -14.10 -15.83 -5.64
CA LEU A 403 -12.65 -15.82 -5.62
C LEU A 403 -12.06 -16.52 -6.85
N GLY A 404 -12.62 -17.66 -7.25
CA GLY A 404 -12.24 -18.36 -8.48
C GLY A 404 -12.37 -17.48 -9.72
N ARG A 405 -13.48 -16.75 -9.85
CA ARG A 405 -13.69 -15.79 -10.95
C ARG A 405 -12.65 -14.67 -10.94
N ARG A 406 -12.38 -14.06 -9.77
CA ARG A 406 -11.35 -13.00 -9.66
C ARG A 406 -9.95 -13.52 -9.98
N TRP A 407 -9.62 -14.75 -9.57
CA TRP A 407 -8.34 -15.38 -9.89
C TRP A 407 -8.19 -15.63 -11.39
N ARG A 408 -9.24 -16.12 -12.07
CA ARG A 408 -9.24 -16.30 -13.53
C ARG A 408 -9.05 -15.00 -14.28
N ILE A 409 -9.72 -13.93 -13.85
CA ILE A 409 -9.54 -12.58 -14.41
C ILE A 409 -8.08 -12.14 -14.27
N PHE A 410 -7.51 -12.30 -13.07
CA PHE A 410 -6.10 -12.01 -12.82
C PHE A 410 -5.17 -12.84 -13.72
N ASN A 411 -5.38 -14.14 -13.85
CA ASN A 411 -4.56 -15.01 -14.71
C ASN A 411 -4.63 -14.60 -16.19
N VAL A 412 -5.81 -14.26 -16.71
CA VAL A 412 -5.97 -13.78 -18.08
C VAL A 412 -5.23 -12.45 -18.26
N ALA A 413 -5.40 -11.49 -17.35
CA ALA A 413 -4.70 -10.23 -17.41
C ALA A 413 -3.17 -10.44 -17.35
N LEU A 414 -2.69 -11.28 -16.43
CA LEU A 414 -1.29 -11.62 -16.31
C LEU A 414 -0.71 -12.20 -17.61
N TRP A 415 -1.44 -13.12 -18.25
CA TRP A 415 -1.07 -13.68 -19.55
C TRP A 415 -0.95 -12.60 -20.63
N GLU A 416 -1.96 -11.74 -20.78
CA GLU A 416 -1.93 -10.63 -21.75
C GLU A 416 -0.72 -9.72 -21.51
N HIS A 417 -0.43 -9.42 -20.25
CA HIS A 417 0.69 -8.58 -19.85
C HIS A 417 2.06 -9.20 -20.15
N PHE A 418 2.21 -10.53 -20.05
CA PHE A 418 3.43 -11.23 -20.50
C PHE A 418 3.56 -11.24 -22.02
N GLN A 419 2.47 -11.46 -22.76
CA GLN A 419 2.51 -11.37 -24.22
C GLN A 419 2.93 -9.98 -24.68
N ALA A 420 2.39 -8.93 -24.04
CA ALA A 420 2.79 -7.55 -24.29
C ALA A 420 4.25 -7.28 -23.90
N HIS A 421 4.74 -7.86 -22.80
CA HIS A 421 6.15 -7.74 -22.39
C HIS A 421 7.10 -8.38 -23.40
N ASP A 422 6.77 -9.58 -23.90
CA ASP A 422 7.61 -10.28 -24.87
C ASP A 422 7.61 -9.55 -26.25
N LEU A 423 6.52 -8.83 -26.58
CA LEU A 423 6.49 -7.89 -27.70
C LEU A 423 7.36 -6.67 -27.45
N TRP A 424 7.27 -6.10 -26.24
CA TRP A 424 8.02 -4.94 -25.80
C TRP A 424 9.53 -5.17 -25.87
N ASP A 425 10.05 -6.25 -25.28
CA ASP A 425 11.47 -6.62 -25.24
C ASP A 425 12.13 -6.69 -26.62
N ARG A 426 11.34 -6.83 -27.69
CA ARG A 426 11.84 -7.09 -29.03
C ARG A 426 11.49 -6.02 -30.06
N LYS A 427 10.49 -5.15 -29.84
CA LYS A 427 9.83 -4.48 -30.98
C LYS A 427 9.25 -3.07 -30.75
N VAL A 428 9.00 -2.63 -29.52
CA VAL A 428 8.32 -1.34 -29.34
C VAL A 428 9.33 -0.20 -29.40
N ARG A 429 9.30 0.53 -30.52
CA ARG A 429 10.09 1.73 -30.74
C ARG A 429 9.22 2.94 -30.46
N LEU A 430 9.63 3.75 -29.51
CA LEU A 430 9.01 5.03 -29.25
C LEU A 430 9.56 6.09 -30.20
N CYS A 431 8.67 6.93 -30.70
CA CYS A 431 8.99 8.17 -31.38
C CYS A 431 7.95 9.22 -31.01
N ASP A 432 8.41 10.36 -30.51
CA ASP A 432 7.59 11.52 -30.19
C ASP A 432 7.41 12.47 -31.38
N ASN A 433 8.14 12.27 -32.47
CA ASN A 433 7.86 12.96 -33.73
C ASN A 433 6.53 12.45 -34.32
N LEU A 434 5.52 13.31 -34.38
CA LEU A 434 4.16 12.98 -34.87
C LEU A 434 4.14 12.64 -36.36
N GLU A 435 5.14 13.15 -37.08
CA GLU A 435 5.35 12.99 -38.51
C GLU A 435 6.25 11.80 -38.84
N CYS A 436 6.67 11.02 -37.84
CA CYS A 436 7.54 9.86 -38.03
C CYS A 436 6.98 8.89 -39.10
N GLN A 437 7.63 8.87 -40.27
CA GLN A 437 7.32 7.95 -41.35
C GLN A 437 8.06 6.62 -41.22
N ARG A 438 9.19 6.61 -40.49
CA ARG A 438 10.06 5.43 -40.32
C ARG A 438 9.44 4.31 -39.51
N ALA A 439 8.51 4.63 -38.60
CA ALA A 439 7.80 3.61 -37.84
C ALA A 439 6.82 2.79 -38.72
N ILE A 440 6.50 3.27 -39.93
CA ILE A 440 5.57 2.61 -40.85
C ILE A 440 6.26 1.52 -41.69
N ASN A 441 7.49 1.78 -42.14
CA ASN A 441 8.23 0.87 -43.01
C ASN A 441 9.05 -0.12 -42.17
N ARG A 442 8.36 -0.97 -41.39
CA ARG A 442 9.03 -1.99 -40.54
C ARG A 442 9.86 -3.01 -41.34
N GLY A 443 9.70 -3.09 -42.67
CA GLY A 443 10.59 -3.84 -43.56
C GLY A 443 12.04 -3.37 -43.53
N ASP A 444 12.27 -2.06 -43.32
CA ASP A 444 13.60 -1.44 -43.23
C ASP A 444 14.11 -1.31 -41.78
N MET A 445 13.54 -2.06 -40.82
CA MET A 445 13.98 -2.03 -39.42
C MET A 445 15.45 -2.39 -39.19
N ALA A 446 16.11 -3.02 -40.16
CA ALA A 446 17.55 -3.24 -40.13
C ALA A 446 18.34 -1.92 -40.17
N ALA A 447 17.82 -0.86 -40.80
CA ALA A 447 18.50 0.42 -40.97
C ALA A 447 18.30 1.40 -39.80
N CYS A 448 17.28 1.19 -38.97
CA CYS A 448 16.96 2.09 -37.87
C CYS A 448 17.51 1.51 -36.55
N PRO A 449 18.21 2.29 -35.70
CA PRO A 449 18.84 1.78 -34.48
C PRO A 449 17.86 1.00 -33.60
N PRO A 450 18.29 -0.09 -32.95
CA PRO A 450 17.40 -0.96 -32.17
C PRO A 450 16.80 -0.27 -30.93
N ILE A 451 17.37 0.86 -30.51
CA ILE A 451 17.05 1.52 -29.25
C ILE A 451 16.60 2.96 -29.55
N SER A 452 15.39 3.30 -29.09
CA SER A 452 14.94 4.69 -29.10
C SER A 452 15.85 5.55 -28.23
N ARG A 453 16.19 6.75 -28.69
CA ARG A 453 17.07 7.68 -27.99
C ARG A 453 16.26 8.74 -27.26
N GLU A 454 16.62 9.01 -26.02
CA GLU A 454 16.09 10.13 -25.26
C GLU A 454 16.78 11.44 -25.68
N CYS A 455 16.05 12.55 -25.65
CA CYS A 455 16.67 13.85 -25.79
C CYS A 455 17.62 14.11 -24.60
N SER A 456 18.87 14.49 -24.90
CA SER A 456 19.88 14.78 -23.87
C SER A 456 19.57 16.02 -23.02
N GLY A 457 18.72 16.93 -23.51
CA GLY A 457 18.31 18.13 -22.79
C GLY A 457 17.27 17.85 -21.71
N CYS A 458 16.11 17.31 -22.11
CA CYS A 458 14.97 17.13 -21.21
C CYS A 458 14.77 15.69 -20.70
N SER A 459 15.30 14.68 -21.39
CA SER A 459 15.03 13.25 -21.17
C SER A 459 13.53 12.86 -21.15
N ALA A 460 12.65 13.76 -21.57
CA ALA A 460 11.20 13.55 -21.61
C ALA A 460 10.74 13.03 -22.97
N PHE A 461 11.35 13.54 -24.05
CA PHE A 461 11.06 13.12 -25.43
C PHE A 461 12.00 12.02 -25.89
N VAL A 462 11.46 11.11 -26.70
CA VAL A 462 12.07 9.88 -27.16
C VAL A 462 11.91 9.77 -28.67
N TYR A 463 13.00 9.46 -29.38
CA TYR A 463 13.03 9.41 -30.84
C TYR A 463 13.56 8.07 -31.34
N CYS A 464 13.06 7.62 -32.49
CA CYS A 464 13.61 6.42 -33.14
C CYS A 464 14.99 6.66 -33.78
N GLY A 465 15.42 7.92 -33.90
CA GLY A 465 16.73 8.31 -34.43
C GLY A 465 16.90 9.83 -34.53
N GLU A 466 18.11 10.27 -34.90
CA GLU A 466 18.47 11.70 -34.96
C GLU A 466 17.70 12.51 -35.98
N LEU A 467 17.29 11.92 -37.11
CA LEU A 467 16.50 12.66 -38.09
C LEU A 467 15.15 13.05 -37.52
N CYS A 468 14.43 12.11 -36.91
CA CYS A 468 13.13 12.41 -36.30
C CYS A 468 13.25 13.37 -35.12
N GLN A 469 14.38 13.35 -34.41
CA GLN A 469 14.67 14.36 -33.40
C GLN A 469 14.86 15.74 -34.03
N ARG A 470 15.62 15.86 -35.13
CA ARG A 470 15.85 17.14 -35.84
C ARG A 470 14.56 17.72 -36.41
N GLU A 471 13.79 16.90 -37.12
CA GLU A 471 12.48 17.29 -37.67
C GLU A 471 11.55 17.84 -36.58
N ASP A 472 11.42 17.12 -35.46
CA ASP A 472 10.56 17.55 -34.35
C ASP A 472 11.17 18.72 -33.56
N TRP A 473 12.50 18.85 -33.53
CA TRP A 473 13.20 19.98 -32.91
C TRP A 473 12.89 21.29 -33.63
N ASP A 474 13.02 21.29 -34.95
CA ASP A 474 12.75 22.45 -35.80
C ASP A 474 11.27 22.80 -35.80
N ALA A 475 10.39 21.80 -35.77
CA ALA A 475 8.95 22.01 -35.74
C ALA A 475 8.44 22.54 -34.38
N ARG A 476 8.86 21.94 -33.26
CA ARG A 476 8.18 22.13 -31.95
C ARG A 476 9.09 22.02 -30.73
N HIS A 477 9.87 20.94 -30.63
CA HIS A 477 10.54 20.55 -29.38
C HIS A 477 11.56 21.59 -28.91
N SER A 478 12.20 22.36 -29.80
CA SER A 478 13.11 23.45 -29.39
C SER A 478 12.47 24.41 -28.36
N THR A 479 11.18 24.70 -28.50
CA THR A 479 10.43 25.58 -27.58
C THR A 479 9.91 24.87 -26.33
N GLU A 480 9.69 23.55 -26.40
CA GLU A 480 9.14 22.73 -25.31
C GLU A 480 10.23 22.18 -24.37
N CYS A 481 11.46 22.03 -24.88
CA CYS A 481 12.54 21.29 -24.23
C CYS A 481 12.86 21.80 -22.83
N THR A 482 12.90 23.12 -22.64
CA THR A 482 13.20 23.76 -21.36
C THR A 482 12.14 23.41 -20.30
N SER A 483 10.86 23.57 -20.64
CA SER A 483 9.76 23.24 -19.73
C SER A 483 9.70 21.74 -19.43
N ALA A 484 9.87 20.90 -20.47
CA ALA A 484 9.93 19.46 -20.33
C ALA A 484 11.11 19.00 -19.45
N ARG A 485 12.25 19.71 -19.50
CA ARG A 485 13.41 19.46 -18.64
C ARG A 485 13.11 19.73 -17.17
N ILE A 486 12.48 20.87 -16.87
CA ILE A 486 12.09 21.24 -15.50
C ILE A 486 11.14 20.20 -14.92
N ASP A 487 10.13 19.80 -15.69
CA ASP A 487 9.17 18.75 -15.30
C ASP A 487 9.85 17.39 -15.09
N SER A 488 10.73 16.98 -16.00
CA SER A 488 11.52 15.74 -15.89
C SER A 488 12.39 15.70 -14.63
N ILE A 489 13.08 16.80 -14.31
CA ILE A 489 13.89 16.90 -13.08
C ILE A 489 12.99 16.82 -11.85
N THR A 490 11.88 17.56 -11.83
CA THR A 490 10.93 17.59 -10.72
C THR A 490 10.34 16.20 -10.45
N ARG A 491 9.96 15.47 -11.51
CA ARG A 491 9.42 14.10 -11.40
C ARG A 491 10.45 13.06 -11.02
N LYS A 492 11.69 13.17 -11.49
CA LYS A 492 12.80 12.29 -11.07
C LYS A 492 13.14 12.50 -9.59
N ALA A 493 12.99 13.73 -9.09
CA ALA A 493 13.19 14.04 -7.68
C ALA A 493 12.01 13.56 -6.79
N ALA A 494 10.79 13.48 -7.35
CA ALA A 494 9.61 12.99 -6.66
C ALA A 494 9.56 11.44 -6.65
N PRO A 495 9.64 10.78 -5.48
CA PRO A 495 9.64 9.32 -5.40
C PRO A 495 8.36 8.72 -6.00
N GLY A 496 8.49 7.78 -6.94
CA GLY A 496 7.36 7.07 -7.55
C GLY A 496 6.56 7.84 -8.60
N ALA A 497 6.91 9.11 -8.87
CA ALA A 497 6.25 9.93 -9.88
C ALA A 497 6.93 9.86 -11.27
N TRP A 498 8.11 9.24 -11.35
CA TRP A 498 8.84 9.14 -12.61
C TRP A 498 8.24 8.06 -13.52
N TYR A 499 7.59 8.51 -14.59
CA TYR A 499 7.23 7.68 -15.74
C TYR A 499 8.39 7.60 -16.73
N SER A 500 9.13 6.50 -16.71
CA SER A 500 10.29 6.37 -17.58
C SER A 500 9.90 6.06 -19.04
N PRO A 501 10.73 6.43 -20.03
CA PRO A 501 10.57 6.00 -21.42
C PRO A 501 10.41 4.49 -21.57
N HIS A 502 11.09 3.72 -20.71
CA HIS A 502 10.97 2.28 -20.64
C HIS A 502 9.56 1.81 -20.23
N GLN A 503 8.98 2.39 -19.18
CA GLN A 503 7.59 2.12 -18.78
C GLN A 503 6.61 2.55 -19.87
N ARG A 504 6.88 3.67 -20.54
CA ARG A 504 6.09 4.15 -21.67
C ARG A 504 6.10 3.18 -22.85
N ALA A 505 7.25 2.64 -23.21
CA ALA A 505 7.38 1.64 -24.26
C ALA A 505 6.57 0.39 -23.91
N TYR A 506 6.65 -0.07 -22.66
CA TYR A 506 5.86 -1.19 -22.20
C TYR A 506 4.34 -0.93 -22.26
N HIS A 507 3.88 0.24 -21.80
CA HIS A 507 2.45 0.60 -21.89
C HIS A 507 1.98 0.68 -23.34
N VAL A 508 2.76 1.26 -24.24
CA VAL A 508 2.46 1.26 -25.69
C VAL A 508 2.34 -0.17 -26.22
N ALA A 509 3.21 -1.09 -25.78
CA ALA A 509 3.13 -2.51 -26.14
C ALA A 509 1.81 -3.16 -25.69
N ILE A 510 1.37 -2.88 -24.46
CA ILE A 510 0.10 -3.38 -23.93
C ILE A 510 -1.08 -2.84 -24.75
N ILE A 511 -1.07 -1.55 -25.10
CA ILE A 511 -2.12 -0.93 -25.91
C ILE A 511 -2.15 -1.57 -27.30
N GLU A 512 -0.99 -1.71 -27.95
CA GLU A 512 -0.85 -2.36 -29.26
C GLU A 512 -1.39 -3.79 -29.21
N TYR A 513 -0.99 -4.58 -28.19
CA TYR A 513 -1.45 -5.95 -28.01
C TYR A 513 -2.98 -6.03 -27.83
N ARG A 514 -3.52 -5.29 -26.85
CA ARG A 514 -4.96 -5.32 -26.55
C ARG A 514 -5.81 -4.82 -27.72
N PHE A 515 -5.39 -3.76 -28.39
CA PHE A 515 -6.12 -3.24 -29.56
C PHE A 515 -6.19 -4.28 -30.68
N ASN A 516 -5.07 -4.97 -30.98
CA ASN A 516 -5.06 -6.05 -31.96
C ASN A 516 -5.92 -7.24 -31.52
N CYS A 517 -5.90 -7.64 -30.25
CA CYS A 517 -6.77 -8.70 -29.73
C CYS A 517 -8.27 -8.33 -29.82
N LEU A 518 -8.63 -7.07 -29.60
CA LEU A 518 -10.02 -6.62 -29.72
C LEU A 518 -10.50 -6.66 -31.17
N LEU A 519 -9.66 -6.20 -32.11
CA LEU A 519 -9.96 -6.33 -33.53
C LEU A 519 -10.10 -7.80 -33.95
N ALA A 520 -9.27 -8.71 -33.38
CA ALA A 520 -9.39 -10.16 -33.58
C ALA A 520 -10.76 -10.71 -33.22
N ARG A 521 -11.36 -10.17 -32.16
CA ARG A 521 -12.65 -10.63 -31.63
C ARG A 521 -13.82 -10.01 -32.37
N CYS A 522 -13.67 -8.76 -32.81
CA CYS A 522 -14.69 -8.08 -33.61
C CYS A 522 -14.73 -8.60 -35.05
N ALA A 523 -13.62 -9.17 -35.54
CA ALA A 523 -13.52 -10.09 -36.67
C ALA A 523 -14.46 -11.30 -36.50
N ASP A 524 -15.75 -11.08 -36.76
CA ASP A 524 -16.83 -12.05 -36.61
C ASP A 524 -16.51 -13.37 -37.35
N PRO A 525 -16.47 -14.52 -36.64
CA PRO A 525 -16.33 -15.82 -37.26
C PRO A 525 -17.36 -16.07 -38.36
N TYR A 526 -18.60 -15.57 -38.23
CA TYR A 526 -19.67 -15.75 -39.21
C TYR A 526 -19.45 -14.95 -40.51
N VAL A 527 -18.81 -13.77 -40.43
CA VAL A 527 -18.41 -12.98 -41.60
C VAL A 527 -17.26 -13.67 -42.34
N ILE A 528 -16.32 -14.25 -41.60
CA ILE A 528 -15.20 -15.04 -42.14
C ILE A 528 -15.74 -16.30 -42.83
N THR A 529 -16.66 -17.02 -42.18
CA THR A 529 -17.29 -18.23 -42.72
C THR A 529 -18.11 -17.91 -43.98
N ARG A 530 -18.91 -16.85 -43.99
CA ARG A 530 -19.67 -16.45 -45.21
C ARG A 530 -18.78 -15.98 -46.35
N ALA A 531 -17.70 -15.25 -46.08
CA ALA A 531 -16.79 -14.80 -47.14
C ALA A 531 -16.00 -15.97 -47.77
N TYR A 532 -15.68 -16.98 -46.95
CA TYR A 532 -15.10 -18.25 -47.37
C TYR A 532 -16.12 -19.11 -48.16
N GLU A 533 -17.35 -19.23 -47.65
CA GLU A 533 -18.46 -19.96 -48.31
C GLU A 533 -18.91 -19.31 -49.63
N ALA A 534 -18.81 -17.97 -49.74
CA ALA A 534 -19.11 -17.25 -50.98
C ALA A 534 -18.00 -17.37 -52.05
N GLY A 535 -16.91 -18.08 -51.77
CA GLY A 535 -15.78 -18.24 -52.70
C GLY A 535 -15.01 -16.94 -52.98
N THR A 536 -15.27 -15.89 -52.20
CA THR A 536 -14.64 -14.56 -52.37
C THR A 536 -13.37 -14.38 -51.55
N MET A 537 -13.05 -15.32 -50.63
CA MET A 537 -11.85 -15.28 -49.81
C MET A 537 -11.12 -16.63 -49.76
N THR A 538 -9.81 -16.61 -49.98
CA THR A 538 -8.87 -17.67 -49.55
C THR A 538 -8.57 -17.56 -48.04
N PRO A 539 -8.06 -18.63 -47.37
CA PRO A 539 -8.03 -18.76 -45.90
C PRO A 539 -7.41 -17.55 -45.16
N PRO A 540 -7.81 -17.26 -43.91
CA PRO A 540 -7.87 -15.90 -43.43
C PRO A 540 -6.50 -15.34 -43.09
N THR A 541 -6.27 -14.17 -43.67
CA THR A 541 -5.26 -13.21 -43.30
C THR A 541 -5.93 -12.07 -42.54
N PHE A 542 -5.61 -11.96 -41.25
CA PHE A 542 -6.26 -11.12 -40.24
C PHE A 542 -6.59 -9.67 -40.68
N GLY A 543 -5.81 -9.09 -41.59
CA GLY A 543 -6.02 -7.71 -42.03
C GLY A 543 -7.11 -7.53 -43.08
N ALA A 544 -7.41 -8.53 -43.91
CA ALA A 544 -8.51 -8.45 -44.89
C ALA A 544 -9.86 -8.41 -44.18
N ILE A 545 -9.99 -9.15 -43.06
CA ILE A 545 -11.19 -9.19 -42.22
C ILE A 545 -11.36 -7.88 -41.44
N ALA A 546 -10.27 -7.30 -40.92
CA ALA A 546 -10.32 -6.00 -40.24
C ALA A 546 -10.72 -4.85 -41.19
N LEU A 547 -10.25 -4.88 -42.45
CA LEU A 547 -10.66 -3.94 -43.50
C LEU A 547 -12.12 -4.16 -43.92
N ALA A 548 -12.53 -5.40 -44.16
CA ALA A 548 -13.91 -5.74 -44.54
C ALA A 548 -14.94 -5.35 -43.46
N LEU A 549 -14.60 -5.49 -42.16
CA LEU A 549 -15.49 -5.03 -41.08
C LEU A 549 -15.53 -3.52 -40.90
N LEU A 550 -14.44 -2.81 -41.22
CA LEU A 550 -14.43 -1.35 -41.30
C LEU A 550 -15.26 -0.83 -42.48
N GLU A 551 -15.44 -1.65 -43.52
CA GLU A 551 -16.18 -1.31 -44.74
C GLU A 551 -17.65 -1.76 -44.71
N GLN A 552 -17.97 -2.92 -44.10
CA GLN A 552 -19.34 -3.49 -44.07
C GLN A 552 -20.15 -3.14 -42.81
N GLY A 553 -19.50 -2.88 -41.68
CA GLY A 553 -20.18 -2.35 -40.49
C GLY A 553 -20.26 -0.83 -40.57
N GLY A 554 -21.40 -0.23 -40.26
CA GLY A 554 -21.66 1.23 -40.27
C GLY A 554 -20.80 2.09 -39.33
N ILE A 555 -19.53 1.76 -39.12
CA ILE A 555 -18.48 2.64 -38.60
C ILE A 555 -18.15 3.65 -39.70
N LYS A 556 -19.06 4.61 -39.93
CA LYS A 556 -18.84 5.78 -40.80
C LYS A 556 -17.41 6.30 -40.59
N LYS A 557 -16.72 6.60 -41.71
CA LYS A 557 -15.37 7.22 -41.87
C LYS A 557 -15.13 8.41 -40.93
N SER A 558 -15.10 8.15 -39.65
CA SER A 558 -14.84 9.12 -38.61
C SER A 558 -13.66 8.58 -37.82
N SER A 559 -12.62 9.38 -37.83
CA SER A 559 -11.49 9.30 -36.92
C SER A 559 -12.03 9.41 -35.49
N ARG A 560 -12.36 8.26 -34.89
CA ARG A 560 -12.88 8.19 -33.52
C ARG A 560 -11.82 7.61 -32.59
N PHE A 561 -11.69 8.25 -31.45
CA PHE A 561 -10.91 7.79 -30.30
C PHE A 561 -11.50 6.49 -29.76
N PHE A 562 -10.65 5.48 -29.57
CA PHE A 562 -11.00 4.29 -28.79
C PHE A 562 -10.50 4.49 -27.36
N HIS A 563 -11.43 4.52 -26.41
CA HIS A 563 -11.09 4.59 -24.99
C HIS A 563 -11.06 3.17 -24.41
N LEU A 564 -9.87 2.65 -24.13
CA LEU A 564 -9.72 1.39 -23.40
C LEU A 564 -9.62 1.71 -21.90
N LYS A 565 -10.68 1.44 -21.14
CA LYS A 565 -10.58 1.42 -19.68
C LYS A 565 -9.85 0.15 -19.28
N ALA A 566 -8.70 0.29 -18.63
CA ALA A 566 -7.90 -0.84 -18.16
C ALA A 566 -8.67 -1.80 -17.22
N SER A 567 -9.73 -1.32 -16.55
CA SER A 567 -10.49 -2.04 -15.52
C SER A 567 -11.92 -2.49 -15.92
N SER A 568 -12.47 -2.08 -17.07
CA SER A 568 -13.93 -2.19 -17.31
C SER A 568 -14.42 -3.46 -18.01
N VAL A 569 -13.54 -4.41 -18.34
CA VAL A 569 -13.96 -5.64 -19.06
C VAL A 569 -14.51 -6.71 -18.12
N TYR A 570 -14.31 -6.58 -16.81
CA TYR A 570 -14.59 -7.64 -15.84
C TYR A 570 -15.48 -7.22 -14.65
N GLY A 571 -16.19 -6.09 -14.77
CA GLY A 571 -17.18 -5.65 -13.78
C GLY A 571 -18.40 -6.58 -13.69
N SER A 572 -19.22 -6.40 -12.66
CA SER A 572 -20.44 -7.19 -12.40
C SER A 572 -21.53 -7.07 -13.46
N GLU A 573 -21.43 -6.11 -14.37
CA GLU A 573 -22.38 -5.86 -15.47
C GLU A 573 -21.89 -6.49 -16.78
N GLY A 574 -21.90 -7.83 -16.86
CA GLY A 574 -21.73 -8.59 -18.11
C GLY A 574 -20.38 -8.43 -18.87
N PRO A 575 -20.17 -9.21 -19.94
CA PRO A 575 -18.98 -9.16 -20.79
C PRO A 575 -19.02 -8.04 -21.85
N PHE A 576 -19.93 -7.08 -21.73
CA PHE A 576 -20.14 -6.06 -22.74
C PHE A 576 -19.31 -4.82 -22.41
N LEU A 577 -18.27 -4.59 -23.23
CA LEU A 577 -17.63 -3.29 -23.32
C LEU A 577 -18.63 -2.31 -23.95
N GLU A 578 -19.09 -1.31 -23.20
CA GLU A 578 -19.90 -0.23 -23.77
C GLU A 578 -18.99 0.68 -24.63
N ILE A 579 -18.92 0.39 -25.93
CA ILE A 579 -18.33 1.29 -26.93
C ILE A 579 -19.36 2.40 -27.17
N LYS A 580 -19.32 3.48 -26.38
CA LYS A 580 -20.23 4.62 -26.62
C LYS A 580 -19.88 5.30 -27.94
N GLN A 581 -20.77 5.11 -28.92
CA GLN A 581 -20.71 5.78 -30.20
C GLN A 581 -21.17 7.25 -30.03
N GLY A 582 -20.31 8.22 -30.32
CA GLY A 582 -20.76 9.57 -30.70
C GLY A 582 -21.22 10.54 -29.60
N GLN A 583 -20.85 10.37 -28.34
CA GLN A 583 -20.98 11.46 -27.34
C GLN A 583 -19.67 11.66 -26.58
N TYR A 584 -18.72 12.30 -27.27
CA TYR A 584 -17.72 13.11 -26.61
C TYR A 584 -18.08 14.56 -26.91
N PRO A 585 -19.04 15.20 -26.20
CA PRO A 585 -18.80 16.61 -25.94
C PRO A 585 -17.41 16.63 -25.33
N LEU A 586 -16.54 17.52 -25.80
CA LEU A 586 -15.33 17.91 -25.10
C LEU A 586 -15.65 17.83 -23.60
N ARG A 587 -15.24 16.75 -22.90
CA ARG A 587 -15.06 16.90 -21.47
C ARG A 587 -14.02 18.01 -21.48
N PRO A 588 -14.28 19.19 -20.88
CA PRO A 588 -13.18 20.07 -20.56
C PRO A 588 -12.22 19.16 -19.82
N LEU A 589 -11.14 18.77 -20.52
CA LEU A 589 -10.07 17.99 -19.94
C LEU A 589 -9.72 18.80 -18.70
N PRO A 590 -9.75 18.21 -17.48
CA PRO A 590 -9.54 18.96 -16.25
C PRO A 590 -8.35 19.86 -16.51
N CYS A 591 -8.58 21.17 -16.45
CA CYS A 591 -7.67 22.20 -16.94
C CYS A 591 -6.25 21.80 -16.52
N ALA A 592 -5.46 21.31 -17.47
CA ALA A 592 -4.09 20.90 -17.19
C ALA A 592 -3.27 22.19 -17.15
N THR A 593 -3.52 23.03 -16.15
CA THR A 593 -2.71 24.20 -15.86
C THR A 593 -1.25 23.82 -15.58
N GLU A 594 -0.95 22.54 -15.34
CA GLU A 594 0.39 22.08 -14.94
C GLU A 594 1.34 21.71 -16.09
N LEU A 595 0.86 21.43 -17.32
CA LEU A 595 1.74 21.02 -18.43
C LEU A 595 1.45 21.77 -19.73
N GLY A 596 1.45 23.12 -19.65
CA GLY A 596 1.19 23.99 -20.80
C GLY A 596 2.06 23.70 -22.04
N TYR A 597 3.23 23.08 -21.89
CA TYR A 597 4.11 22.72 -23.01
C TYR A 597 3.63 21.52 -23.83
N LEU A 598 2.77 20.64 -23.31
CA LEU A 598 2.21 19.50 -24.08
C LEU A 598 0.92 19.87 -24.82
N GLN A 599 0.27 20.95 -24.41
CA GLN A 599 -1.02 21.35 -24.97
C GLN A 599 -0.96 21.59 -26.49
N PRO A 600 0.05 22.27 -27.06
CA PRO A 600 0.14 22.47 -28.52
C PRO A 600 0.21 21.14 -29.28
N ARG A 601 0.98 20.16 -28.81
CA ARG A 601 1.04 18.84 -29.43
C ARG A 601 -0.28 18.08 -29.34
N MET A 602 -0.98 18.21 -28.22
CA MET A 602 -2.29 17.59 -28.03
C MET A 602 -3.31 18.19 -29.00
N ASP A 603 -3.33 19.52 -29.13
CA ASP A 603 -4.22 20.21 -30.05
C ASP A 603 -3.94 19.80 -31.50
N GLU A 604 -2.66 19.64 -31.85
CA GLU A 604 -2.27 19.12 -33.16
C GLU A 604 -2.70 17.68 -33.39
N TYR A 605 -2.53 16.79 -32.40
CA TYR A 605 -3.06 15.42 -32.44
C TYR A 605 -4.59 15.38 -32.60
N LEU A 606 -5.31 16.23 -31.87
CA LEU A 606 -6.76 16.37 -31.96
C LEU A 606 -7.19 16.93 -33.33
N LYS A 607 -6.36 17.78 -33.93
CA LYS A 607 -6.57 18.34 -35.27
C LYS A 607 -6.33 17.29 -36.36
N GLU A 608 -5.23 16.54 -36.29
CA GLU A 608 -4.94 15.43 -37.21
C GLU A 608 -5.99 14.32 -37.13
N SER A 609 -6.52 14.05 -35.94
CA SER A 609 -7.60 13.09 -35.73
C SER A 609 -8.98 13.63 -36.09
N GLY A 610 -9.09 14.85 -36.64
CA GLY A 610 -10.38 15.43 -37.06
C GLY A 610 -11.35 15.74 -35.92
N ALA A 611 -10.95 15.60 -34.65
CA ALA A 611 -11.81 15.84 -33.50
C ALA A 611 -12.08 17.33 -33.24
N LEU A 612 -11.26 18.23 -33.81
CA LEU A 612 -11.42 19.68 -33.71
C LEU A 612 -12.27 20.30 -34.83
N LYS A 613 -12.83 19.52 -35.76
CA LYS A 613 -13.63 20.03 -36.87
C LYS A 613 -15.12 19.72 -36.68
N GLY A 614 -15.89 20.73 -36.28
CA GLY A 614 -17.26 20.87 -36.77
C GLY A 614 -17.16 21.16 -38.27
N GLU A 615 -17.76 20.29 -39.08
CA GLU A 615 -18.00 20.43 -40.52
C GLU A 615 -16.82 21.00 -41.35
N VAL A 616 -16.01 20.11 -41.91
CA VAL A 616 -15.18 20.46 -43.07
C VAL A 616 -15.54 19.57 -44.23
N GLU A 617 -15.98 20.21 -45.31
CA GLU A 617 -16.20 19.60 -46.62
C GLU A 617 -14.91 18.94 -47.10
N LEU A 618 -14.99 17.62 -47.30
CA LEU A 618 -13.91 16.81 -47.86
C LEU A 618 -13.85 17.06 -49.37
N GLY A 619 -12.94 17.95 -49.79
CA GLY A 619 -12.58 18.11 -51.20
C GLY A 619 -11.99 16.83 -51.80
N ASN A 620 -12.24 16.62 -53.09
CA ASN A 620 -12.04 15.39 -53.89
C ASN A 620 -10.59 14.87 -54.07
N ALA A 621 -9.62 15.26 -53.25
CA ALA A 621 -8.21 14.87 -53.40
C ALA A 621 -7.87 13.47 -52.83
N ALA A 622 -8.80 12.51 -52.88
CA ALA A 622 -8.70 11.25 -52.15
C ALA A 622 -8.73 9.99 -53.04
N GLN A 623 -8.10 10.08 -54.20
CA GLN A 623 -7.78 8.93 -55.04
C GLN A 623 -6.26 8.78 -55.14
N GLU A 624 -5.79 7.59 -54.76
CA GLU A 624 -4.54 6.92 -55.14
C GLU A 624 -3.27 6.85 -54.27
N GLU A 625 -3.00 7.69 -53.27
CA GLU A 625 -1.81 7.44 -52.44
C GLU A 625 -2.12 7.15 -50.96
N ASP A 626 -1.97 5.86 -50.63
CA ASP A 626 -1.61 5.34 -49.31
C ASP A 626 -2.56 5.72 -48.17
N ARG A 627 -3.84 5.34 -48.30
CA ARG A 627 -4.81 5.28 -47.18
C ARG A 627 -4.42 4.17 -46.18
N ARG A 628 -3.22 4.23 -45.61
CA ARG A 628 -2.85 3.46 -44.42
C ARG A 628 -3.76 3.93 -43.31
N THR A 629 -4.77 3.12 -42.99
CA THR A 629 -5.74 3.39 -41.93
C THR A 629 -5.02 3.79 -40.64
N VAL A 630 -5.04 5.08 -40.31
CA VAL A 630 -4.51 5.62 -39.05
C VAL A 630 -5.63 5.59 -38.02
N LYS A 631 -5.35 5.04 -36.85
CA LYS A 631 -6.26 5.03 -35.70
C LYS A 631 -5.57 5.66 -34.50
N TYR A 632 -6.33 6.35 -33.68
CA TYR A 632 -5.85 6.90 -32.41
C TYR A 632 -6.50 6.14 -31.27
N VAL A 633 -5.65 5.62 -30.37
CA VAL A 633 -6.09 4.87 -29.19
C VAL A 633 -5.63 5.64 -27.98
N GLU A 634 -6.55 5.95 -27.07
CA GLU A 634 -6.24 6.60 -25.81
C GLU A 634 -6.49 5.61 -24.68
N CYS A 635 -5.49 5.46 -23.81
CA CYS A 635 -5.55 4.62 -22.64
C CYS A 635 -5.12 5.39 -21.41
N THR A 636 -5.79 5.15 -20.29
CA THR A 636 -5.43 5.74 -19.00
C THR A 636 -4.86 4.66 -18.10
N PHE A 637 -3.68 4.94 -17.54
CA PHE A 637 -2.96 4.09 -16.59
C PHE A 637 -2.86 4.83 -15.26
N LYS A 638 -3.01 4.14 -14.13
CA LYS A 638 -2.78 4.76 -12.82
C LYS A 638 -1.32 4.54 -12.43
N LEU A 639 -0.58 5.64 -12.22
CA LEU A 639 0.77 5.59 -11.67
C LEU A 639 0.79 5.55 -10.14
N SER A 640 -0.18 6.22 -9.52
CA SER A 640 -0.41 6.22 -8.07
C SER A 640 -1.90 6.49 -7.81
N GLU A 641 -2.32 6.51 -6.55
CA GLU A 641 -3.67 6.97 -6.20
C GLU A 641 -3.95 8.42 -6.63
N SER A 642 -2.91 9.24 -6.79
CA SER A 642 -3.00 10.67 -7.10
C SER A 642 -2.56 11.03 -8.53
N THR A 643 -2.03 10.05 -9.27
CA THR A 643 -1.40 10.28 -10.56
C THR A 643 -1.96 9.30 -11.59
N GLU A 644 -2.68 9.83 -12.57
CA GLU A 644 -3.05 9.10 -13.77
C GLU A 644 -2.12 9.51 -14.91
N VAL A 645 -1.76 8.56 -15.78
CA VAL A 645 -1.09 8.83 -17.04
C VAL A 645 -1.99 8.42 -18.17
N HIS A 646 -2.32 9.40 -19.00
CA HIS A 646 -3.02 9.17 -20.25
C HIS A 646 -1.97 8.97 -21.34
N VAL A 647 -1.94 7.78 -21.92
CA VAL A 647 -1.12 7.47 -23.08
C VAL A 647 -2.01 7.46 -24.30
N MET A 648 -1.73 8.37 -25.21
CA MET A 648 -2.31 8.36 -26.55
C MET A 648 -1.34 7.68 -27.50
N VAL A 649 -1.83 6.80 -28.35
CA VAL A 649 -1.03 6.07 -29.32
C VAL A 649 -1.62 6.22 -30.71
N LYS A 650 -0.80 6.69 -31.64
CA LYS A 650 -1.07 6.69 -33.08
C LYS A 650 -0.75 5.30 -33.61
N MET A 651 -1.79 4.57 -33.98
CA MET A 651 -1.72 3.24 -34.56
C MET A 651 -1.84 3.34 -36.09
N ARG A 652 -1.04 2.58 -36.83
CA ARG A 652 -1.21 2.41 -38.28
C ARG A 652 -1.31 0.93 -38.62
N LEU A 653 -2.20 0.60 -39.56
CA LEU A 653 -2.28 -0.76 -40.10
C LEU A 653 -1.00 -1.05 -40.90
N HIS A 654 -0.33 -2.14 -40.54
CA HIS A 654 0.84 -2.67 -41.24
C HIS A 654 0.54 -4.07 -41.74
N TRP A 655 0.86 -4.30 -43.01
CA TRP A 655 0.68 -5.58 -43.66
C TRP A 655 2.02 -6.32 -43.75
N ASP A 656 2.12 -7.49 -43.11
CA ASP A 656 3.25 -8.40 -43.28
C ASP A 656 2.96 -9.33 -44.47
N GLU A 657 3.44 -8.97 -45.66
CA GLU A 657 3.21 -9.73 -46.89
C GLU A 657 3.65 -11.19 -46.79
N ARG A 658 4.76 -11.46 -46.08
CA ARG A 658 5.32 -12.82 -45.96
C ARG A 658 4.43 -13.75 -45.14
N ARG A 659 3.72 -13.19 -44.17
CA ARG A 659 2.78 -13.94 -43.31
C ARG A 659 1.33 -13.78 -43.75
N GLY A 660 1.09 -12.83 -44.66
CA GLY A 660 -0.22 -12.32 -45.00
C GLY A 660 -0.94 -11.62 -43.85
N VAL A 661 -0.30 -11.33 -42.71
CA VAL A 661 -1.04 -10.85 -41.53
C VAL A 661 -1.02 -9.32 -41.46
N GLY A 662 -2.20 -8.69 -41.47
CA GLY A 662 -2.36 -7.29 -41.10
C GLY A 662 -2.41 -7.11 -39.57
N ARG A 663 -1.68 -6.13 -39.05
CA ARG A 663 -1.68 -5.77 -37.62
C ARG A 663 -1.56 -4.26 -37.46
N PHE A 664 -2.22 -3.70 -36.46
CA PHE A 664 -2.01 -2.31 -36.08
C PHE A 664 -0.76 -2.19 -35.25
N LEU A 665 0.10 -1.24 -35.63
CA LEU A 665 1.37 -0.98 -34.99
C LEU A 665 1.39 0.43 -34.45
N SER A 666 1.96 0.59 -33.26
CA SER A 666 2.27 1.91 -32.71
C SER A 666 3.34 2.59 -33.56
N VAL A 667 3.09 3.87 -33.89
CA VAL A 667 3.95 4.69 -34.76
C VAL A 667 4.46 5.91 -34.01
N ALA A 668 3.57 6.53 -33.24
CA ALA A 668 3.89 7.60 -32.33
C ALA A 668 3.05 7.40 -31.07
N SER A 669 3.52 7.94 -29.96
CA SER A 669 2.71 8.03 -28.75
C SER A 669 2.88 9.40 -28.13
N MET A 670 2.02 9.73 -27.19
CA MET A 670 2.20 10.82 -26.24
C MET A 670 1.77 10.33 -24.86
N ALA A 671 2.47 10.74 -23.81
CA ALA A 671 2.04 10.52 -22.45
C ALA A 671 1.84 11.87 -21.77
N ARG A 672 0.69 12.04 -21.11
CA ARG A 672 0.40 13.19 -20.26
C ARG A 672 -0.06 12.71 -18.89
N PHE A 673 0.15 13.54 -17.88
CA PHE A 673 -0.21 13.23 -16.52
C PHE A 673 -1.50 13.97 -16.17
N GLY A 674 -2.49 13.24 -15.69
CA GLY A 674 -3.65 13.81 -15.03
C GLY A 674 -3.39 13.86 -13.53
N GLY A 675 -3.51 15.05 -12.94
CA GLY A 675 -3.76 15.14 -11.50
C GLY A 675 -5.13 14.53 -11.21
N VAL A 676 -5.23 13.72 -10.16
CA VAL A 676 -6.56 13.38 -9.64
C VAL A 676 -7.19 14.70 -9.19
N GLN A 677 -8.30 15.10 -9.83
CA GLN A 677 -9.08 16.24 -9.38
C GLN A 677 -9.32 16.05 -7.88
N SER A 678 -8.65 16.88 -7.06
CA SER A 678 -9.01 16.98 -5.65
C SER A 678 -10.48 17.37 -5.61
N ASP A 679 -11.24 16.78 -4.70
CA ASP A 679 -12.70 16.96 -4.49
C ASP A 679 -13.12 18.41 -4.14
N CYS A 680 -12.35 19.43 -4.55
CA CYS A 680 -12.68 20.86 -4.47
C CYS A 680 -13.96 21.25 -5.23
N GLY A 681 -14.63 20.33 -5.93
CA GLY A 681 -15.88 20.57 -6.65
C GLY A 681 -17.16 20.54 -5.80
N ARG A 682 -17.12 20.24 -4.49
CA ARG A 682 -18.33 20.17 -3.64
C ARG A 682 -18.72 21.46 -2.90
N GLN A 683 -18.06 22.59 -3.15
CA GLN A 683 -18.41 23.87 -2.49
C GLN A 683 -18.71 25.05 -3.43
N CYS A 684 -18.86 24.83 -4.73
CA CYS A 684 -19.34 25.85 -5.66
C CYS A 684 -20.59 25.38 -6.40
N THR A 685 -21.73 25.42 -5.70
CA THR A 685 -23.08 25.63 -6.26
C THR A 685 -23.88 26.37 -5.21
#